data_AF-A0A1V1P2J5-F1
#
_entry.id   AF-A0A1V1P2J5-F1
#
_cell.length_a   1.000
_cell.length_b   1.000
_cell.length_c   1.000
_cell.angle_alpha   90.00
_cell.angle_beta   90.00
_cell.angle_gamma   90.00
#
_symmetry.space_group_name_H-M   'P 1'
#
loop_
_entity.id
_entity.type
_entity.pdbx_description
1 polymer ?
#
loop_
_entity_poly.entity_id
_entity_poly.type
_entity_poly.pdbx_seq_one_letter_code
_entity_poly.pdbx_strand_id
1 'polypeptide(L)'
;MSTSDKALELDVEKLDVLSGDIYINTGRYDCRKNISNQTQPFRCSRCHLKHHWRRKWPHHIKCKGQLILAEIDAKDGRIQITTDGKITAEKVQATDNIILQSTNDQVLIGNISTDGDITITAGDNIQALDIETIEKSFGQITGKDVSISAFNGVGTADKALSVEVNRLDIVNRSTGDIYIQGQGDLTLADLTGQGKSIDNRNGGVISTSGNLTIDSDVSQGTDFTLSAGENMNIAANIVQNNIVSGSSTINLIAKGITQSNGQLKTSNLNITATENAVLTGINNDIEIIQAHVSQGDFAFTDANSIAIDKITAQGNIAITAMTESIMDATDDQLIDLSSSTGEITLNAQKHIAGVENGDSFLEVDENSIVSAQSSSMGNIHLYTSGDIQLKDFSTPDGEITILADGNIQATKLVSGDLGDNNDFDITLTSGGAITFDEIMGDHQLKLTSEKDITGNSLAAQKALLIAKTGIGTLDKALELEVEKLDVLNTESGDIYINNANSLSLVDLNADGQAIQNIGGGEIVTSEELVIESAVNQGKDFTIKAKEVDIQETITHDNQGEITLTVFDTLAFGSSKIQSSDGTISIVTNNAISIDDGQLVTETGNITIEGSGSLAVESFDTTGQLEIKAQSGEVAIGHLKAEKISVDARRIVDLNDDLLSDFYSDQIIELRVSESILNLDIAPRDQIDAYASQDIQLNAIGDIILGTIEAANITVQAEGNITAMKLTGSQDITLETNANIIIDRIQAENDLTLDAQQSSILDIDDDSIDGIAAGGLITLISARD
;
A
#
# COMPACT_ATOMS: atom_id res chain seq x y z
N MET A 1 -73.15 -38.36 -32.72
CA MET A 1 -72.51 -38.49 -34.05
C MET A 1 -71.14 -37.83 -33.95
N SER A 2 -70.09 -38.63 -33.80
CA SER A 2 -68.70 -38.16 -33.66
C SER A 2 -68.12 -37.84 -35.03
N THR A 3 -67.75 -36.59 -35.26
CA THR A 3 -66.90 -36.19 -36.38
C THR A 3 -65.45 -36.33 -35.93
N SER A 4 -64.74 -37.31 -36.49
CA SER A 4 -63.33 -37.55 -36.22
C SER A 4 -62.44 -36.48 -36.86
N ASP A 5 -61.48 -35.99 -36.08
CA ASP A 5 -60.37 -35.13 -36.49
C ASP A 5 -59.46 -35.87 -37.50
N LYS A 6 -59.84 -35.88 -38.77
CA LYS A 6 -58.95 -36.33 -39.84
C LYS A 6 -58.12 -35.16 -40.33
N ALA A 7 -56.84 -35.11 -39.92
CA ALA A 7 -55.82 -34.29 -40.55
C ALA A 7 -55.77 -34.56 -42.06
N LEU A 8 -55.59 -33.52 -42.87
CA LEU A 8 -55.32 -33.68 -44.30
C LEU A 8 -53.83 -34.06 -44.43
N GLU A 9 -53.53 -35.36 -44.40
CA GLU A 9 -52.18 -35.87 -44.68
C GLU A 9 -52.00 -35.96 -46.20
N LEU A 10 -51.23 -35.03 -46.76
CA LEU A 10 -50.76 -35.09 -48.15
C LEU A 10 -49.44 -35.86 -48.15
N ASP A 11 -49.53 -37.18 -48.32
CA ASP A 11 -48.36 -38.03 -48.56
C ASP A 11 -47.99 -37.94 -50.05
N VAL A 12 -47.03 -37.08 -50.36
CA VAL A 12 -46.66 -36.77 -51.75
C VAL A 12 -45.55 -37.71 -52.20
N GLU A 13 -45.82 -39.03 -52.26
CA GLU A 13 -44.87 -39.99 -52.87
C GLU A 13 -44.85 -39.89 -54.41
N LYS A 14 -45.90 -39.34 -55.02
CA LYS A 14 -46.01 -39.05 -56.46
C LYS A 14 -46.84 -37.80 -56.72
N LEU A 15 -46.19 -36.71 -57.10
CA LEU A 15 -46.83 -35.56 -57.74
C LEU A 15 -46.05 -35.26 -59.02
N ASP A 16 -46.63 -35.62 -60.16
CA ASP A 16 -46.13 -35.22 -61.47
C ASP A 16 -46.55 -33.78 -61.74
N VAL A 17 -45.58 -32.86 -61.77
CA VAL A 17 -45.80 -31.50 -62.26
C VAL A 17 -44.63 -31.12 -63.17
N LEU A 18 -44.89 -31.13 -64.48
CA LEU A 18 -44.06 -30.45 -65.47
C LEU A 18 -44.32 -28.94 -65.32
N SER A 19 -43.35 -28.22 -64.77
CA SER A 19 -43.22 -26.75 -64.76
C SER A 19 -44.54 -25.97 -64.80
N GLY A 20 -45.12 -25.73 -63.63
CA GLY A 20 -46.27 -24.84 -63.42
C GLY A 20 -46.65 -24.79 -61.94
N ASP A 21 -47.03 -23.61 -61.43
CA ASP A 21 -47.37 -23.38 -60.04
C ASP A 21 -48.50 -24.30 -59.55
N ILE A 22 -48.31 -24.94 -58.40
CA ILE A 22 -49.33 -25.80 -57.79
C ILE A 22 -50.34 -24.91 -57.03
N TYR A 23 -51.50 -24.69 -57.65
CA TYR A 23 -52.70 -24.14 -56.98
C TYR A 23 -53.61 -25.30 -56.56
N ILE A 24 -53.66 -25.65 -55.26
CA ILE A 24 -54.66 -26.62 -54.74
C ILE A 24 -55.94 -25.86 -54.35
N ASN A 25 -56.74 -25.50 -55.35
CA ASN A 25 -58.08 -25.01 -55.05
C ASN A 25 -58.98 -26.19 -54.63
N THR A 26 -59.35 -26.28 -53.34
CA THR A 26 -60.29 -27.29 -52.85
C THR A 26 -61.74 -26.95 -53.20
N GLY A 27 -62.03 -26.84 -54.50
CA GLY A 27 -63.37 -26.86 -55.07
C GLY A 27 -63.69 -28.25 -55.61
N ARG A 28 -64.76 -28.88 -55.09
CA ARG A 28 -65.28 -30.21 -55.47
C ARG A 28 -65.20 -30.47 -56.98
N TYR A 29 -64.44 -31.47 -57.41
CA TYR A 29 -64.78 -32.31 -58.55
C TYR A 29 -64.38 -33.77 -58.29
N ASP A 30 -65.39 -34.64 -58.39
CA ASP A 30 -65.29 -36.08 -58.37
C ASP A 30 -64.86 -36.55 -59.77
N CYS A 31 -63.72 -37.24 -59.88
CA CYS A 31 -63.35 -37.97 -61.08
C CYS A 31 -62.53 -39.22 -60.71
N ARG A 32 -63.22 -40.36 -60.69
CA ARG A 32 -62.60 -41.68 -60.82
C ARG A 32 -61.92 -41.78 -62.19
N LYS A 33 -60.61 -42.02 -62.24
CA LYS A 33 -60.02 -42.77 -63.35
C LYS A 33 -58.81 -43.59 -62.92
N ASN A 34 -58.94 -44.88 -63.17
CA ASN A 34 -57.99 -45.96 -62.92
C ASN A 34 -56.96 -45.99 -64.06
N ILE A 35 -55.66 -45.90 -63.77
CA ILE A 35 -54.58 -46.25 -64.72
C ILE A 35 -53.53 -47.09 -63.99
N SER A 36 -53.31 -48.26 -64.54
CA SER A 36 -52.46 -49.36 -64.09
C SER A 36 -50.97 -49.14 -64.31
N ASN A 37 -50.17 -49.66 -63.37
CA ASN A 37 -48.83 -50.26 -63.51
C ASN A 37 -47.90 -49.71 -64.61
N GLN A 38 -46.94 -48.87 -64.21
CA GLN A 38 -45.53 -49.05 -64.58
C GLN A 38 -44.60 -48.61 -63.43
N THR A 39 -43.66 -49.50 -63.11
CA THR A 39 -42.57 -49.35 -62.14
C THR A 39 -41.36 -48.70 -62.82
N GLN A 40 -41.18 -47.39 -62.64
CA GLN A 40 -39.87 -46.73 -62.63
C GLN A 40 -39.89 -45.55 -61.63
N PRO A 41 -38.85 -45.34 -60.80
CA PRO A 41 -38.81 -44.24 -59.86
C PRO A 41 -38.38 -42.95 -60.58
N PHE A 42 -39.31 -42.00 -60.70
CA PHE A 42 -38.98 -40.62 -61.07
C PHE A 42 -38.95 -39.76 -59.80
N ARG A 43 -37.81 -39.10 -59.56
CA ARG A 43 -37.60 -38.15 -58.47
C ARG A 43 -38.15 -36.79 -58.92
N CYS A 44 -39.23 -36.33 -58.30
CA CYS A 44 -39.63 -34.92 -58.41
C CYS A 44 -38.65 -34.09 -57.56
N SER A 45 -37.81 -33.27 -58.20
CA SER A 45 -36.69 -32.57 -57.54
C SER A 45 -37.06 -31.20 -56.98
N ARG A 46 -38.26 -30.65 -57.26
CA ARG A 46 -38.69 -29.32 -56.80
C ARG A 46 -40.21 -29.20 -56.74
N CYS A 47 -40.76 -28.92 -55.56
CA CYS A 47 -42.14 -28.50 -55.38
C CYS A 47 -42.20 -27.04 -54.91
N HIS A 48 -42.88 -26.18 -55.68
CA HIS A 48 -43.24 -24.81 -55.25
C HIS A 48 -44.68 -24.82 -54.75
N LEU A 49 -44.90 -24.38 -53.50
CA LEU A 49 -46.23 -24.26 -52.90
C LEU A 49 -46.55 -22.79 -52.61
N LYS A 50 -47.61 -22.26 -53.24
CA LYS A 50 -48.19 -20.95 -52.94
C LYS A 50 -49.66 -21.14 -52.57
N HIS A 51 -50.05 -20.87 -51.32
CA HIS A 51 -51.37 -21.28 -50.85
C HIS A 51 -51.90 -20.49 -49.65
N HIS A 52 -53.14 -19.99 -49.75
CA HIS A 52 -53.92 -19.49 -48.62
C HIS A 52 -54.86 -20.58 -48.10
N TRP A 53 -54.81 -20.91 -46.81
CA TRP A 53 -55.64 -21.95 -46.20
C TRP A 53 -56.70 -21.26 -45.33
N ARG A 54 -57.99 -21.53 -45.60
CA ARG A 54 -59.13 -20.84 -44.97
C ARG A 54 -59.92 -21.71 -43.99
N ARG A 55 -59.40 -22.86 -43.55
CA ARG A 55 -60.14 -23.78 -42.65
C ARG A 55 -59.26 -24.21 -41.48
N LYS A 56 -59.88 -24.31 -40.30
CA LYS A 56 -59.38 -24.71 -38.96
C LYS A 56 -58.69 -26.08 -38.82
N TRP A 57 -58.16 -26.68 -39.89
CA TRP A 57 -57.57 -28.02 -39.82
C TRP A 57 -56.05 -27.91 -39.65
N PRO A 58 -55.41 -28.76 -38.83
CA PRO A 58 -53.95 -28.85 -38.84
C PRO A 58 -53.47 -29.30 -40.22
N HIS A 59 -52.38 -28.70 -40.68
CA HIS A 59 -51.83 -28.92 -42.00
C HIS A 59 -50.52 -29.70 -41.88
N HIS A 60 -50.52 -30.97 -42.32
CA HIS A 60 -49.35 -31.84 -42.27
C HIS A 60 -48.88 -32.18 -43.69
N ILE A 61 -47.71 -31.68 -44.08
CA ILE A 61 -47.09 -31.96 -45.37
C ILE A 61 -45.86 -32.84 -45.15
N LYS A 62 -45.78 -33.98 -45.85
CA LYS A 62 -44.59 -34.83 -45.90
C LYS A 62 -44.09 -34.95 -47.33
N CYS A 63 -42.80 -34.71 -47.56
CA CYS A 63 -42.16 -34.96 -48.86
C CYS A 63 -40.71 -35.47 -48.73
N LYS A 64 -40.14 -36.07 -49.77
CA LYS A 64 -38.78 -36.65 -49.74
C LYS A 64 -37.70 -35.75 -50.38
N GLY A 65 -38.07 -34.57 -50.88
CA GLY A 65 -37.21 -33.71 -51.71
C GLY A 65 -37.26 -32.25 -51.30
N GLN A 66 -36.65 -31.37 -52.10
CA GLN A 66 -36.65 -29.94 -51.82
C GLN A 66 -38.10 -29.39 -51.83
N LEU A 67 -38.42 -28.58 -50.82
CA LEU A 67 -39.70 -27.91 -50.66
C LEU A 67 -39.51 -26.40 -50.57
N ILE A 68 -40.19 -25.65 -51.44
CA ILE A 68 -40.19 -24.19 -51.44
C ILE A 68 -41.58 -23.70 -51.02
N LEU A 69 -41.63 -22.96 -49.92
CA LEU A 69 -42.80 -22.34 -49.31
C LEU A 69 -42.73 -20.83 -49.57
N ALA A 70 -43.19 -20.42 -50.75
CA ALA A 70 -43.04 -19.03 -51.19
C ALA A 70 -43.99 -18.08 -50.44
N GLU A 71 -45.25 -18.50 -50.26
CA GLU A 71 -46.26 -17.72 -49.54
C GLU A 71 -47.32 -18.68 -48.99
N ILE A 72 -47.15 -19.09 -47.74
CA ILE A 72 -48.07 -19.93 -46.98
C ILE A 72 -48.72 -19.07 -45.90
N ASP A 73 -50.04 -19.04 -45.89
CA ASP A 73 -50.84 -18.28 -44.92
C ASP A 73 -51.97 -19.18 -44.40
N ALA A 74 -51.82 -19.65 -43.16
CA ALA A 74 -52.79 -20.44 -42.42
C ALA A 74 -53.49 -19.56 -41.38
N LYS A 75 -54.58 -18.91 -41.78
CA LYS A 75 -55.35 -17.97 -40.96
C LYS A 75 -56.00 -18.56 -39.70
N ASP A 76 -56.01 -19.88 -39.58
CA ASP A 76 -56.68 -20.62 -38.51
C ASP A 76 -56.02 -22.01 -38.39
N GLY A 77 -54.91 -22.11 -37.66
CA GLY A 77 -54.35 -23.41 -37.24
C GLY A 77 -52.86 -23.62 -37.50
N ARG A 78 -52.39 -24.79 -37.06
CA ARG A 78 -50.99 -25.22 -37.08
C ARG A 78 -50.48 -25.59 -38.48
N ILE A 79 -49.27 -25.18 -38.80
CA ILE A 79 -48.49 -25.67 -39.94
C ILE A 79 -47.46 -26.70 -39.45
N GLN A 80 -47.47 -27.90 -40.03
CA GLN A 80 -46.45 -28.93 -39.80
C GLN A 80 -45.93 -29.45 -41.13
N ILE A 81 -44.63 -29.30 -41.35
CA ILE A 81 -43.95 -29.66 -42.59
C ILE A 81 -42.76 -30.53 -42.23
N THR A 82 -42.68 -31.71 -42.82
CA THR A 82 -41.55 -32.63 -42.68
C THR A 82 -41.05 -33.00 -44.07
N THR A 83 -39.75 -32.86 -44.31
CA THR A 83 -39.10 -33.32 -45.53
C THR A 83 -37.72 -33.92 -45.30
N ASP A 84 -37.29 -34.81 -46.18
CA ASP A 84 -35.92 -35.30 -46.20
C ASP A 84 -34.93 -34.31 -46.86
N GLY A 85 -35.41 -33.42 -47.72
CA GLY A 85 -34.59 -32.45 -48.45
C GLY A 85 -34.70 -31.02 -47.92
N LYS A 86 -34.01 -30.09 -48.58
CA LYS A 86 -34.01 -28.66 -48.23
C LYS A 86 -35.41 -28.05 -48.13
N ILE A 87 -35.67 -27.28 -47.07
CA ILE A 87 -36.84 -26.38 -46.98
C ILE A 87 -36.38 -24.96 -47.32
N THR A 88 -37.13 -24.24 -48.15
CA THR A 88 -36.95 -22.80 -48.39
C THR A 88 -38.26 -22.10 -48.05
N ALA A 89 -38.32 -21.45 -46.90
CA ALA A 89 -39.51 -20.84 -46.33
C ALA A 89 -39.51 -19.32 -46.53
N GLU A 90 -39.86 -18.85 -47.72
CA GLU A 90 -39.79 -17.42 -48.06
C GLU A 90 -40.78 -16.57 -47.25
N LYS A 91 -42.03 -17.04 -47.11
CA LYS A 91 -43.05 -16.41 -46.28
C LYS A 91 -44.04 -17.45 -45.75
N VAL A 92 -44.01 -17.74 -44.45
CA VAL A 92 -44.88 -18.72 -43.79
C VAL A 92 -45.56 -18.07 -42.59
N GLN A 93 -46.89 -18.04 -42.61
CA GLN A 93 -47.71 -17.41 -41.58
C GLN A 93 -48.77 -18.38 -41.05
N ALA A 94 -48.96 -18.42 -39.74
CA ALA A 94 -50.00 -19.20 -39.06
C ALA A 94 -50.57 -18.44 -37.85
N THR A 95 -51.71 -18.84 -37.32
CA THR A 95 -52.25 -18.30 -36.04
C THR A 95 -51.98 -19.22 -34.84
N ASP A 96 -51.34 -20.36 -35.08
CA ASP A 96 -51.00 -21.40 -34.10
C ASP A 96 -49.63 -21.97 -34.52
N ASN A 97 -49.15 -23.04 -33.89
CA ASN A 97 -47.76 -23.46 -34.03
C ASN A 97 -47.29 -23.69 -35.48
N ILE A 98 -46.02 -23.35 -35.76
CA ILE A 98 -45.34 -23.66 -37.03
C ILE A 98 -44.21 -24.64 -36.74
N ILE A 99 -44.22 -25.79 -37.41
CA ILE A 99 -43.18 -26.81 -37.29
C ILE A 99 -42.61 -27.10 -38.67
N LEU A 100 -41.32 -26.80 -38.85
CA LEU A 100 -40.57 -27.08 -40.07
C LEU A 100 -39.46 -28.08 -39.75
N GLN A 101 -39.45 -29.23 -40.41
CA GLN A 101 -38.48 -30.29 -40.17
C GLN A 101 -37.87 -30.75 -41.50
N SER A 102 -36.60 -30.42 -41.73
CA SER A 102 -35.76 -31.07 -42.74
C SER A 102 -34.86 -32.10 -42.05
N THR A 103 -34.93 -33.38 -42.43
CA THR A 103 -34.22 -34.45 -41.70
C THR A 103 -32.75 -34.61 -42.09
N ASN A 104 -32.36 -34.27 -43.32
CA ASN A 104 -31.00 -34.50 -43.84
C ASN A 104 -30.38 -33.28 -44.57
N ASP A 105 -31.05 -32.13 -44.59
CA ASP A 105 -30.62 -30.96 -45.36
C ASP A 105 -30.94 -29.67 -44.57
N GLN A 106 -30.68 -28.52 -45.19
CA GLN A 106 -30.82 -27.21 -44.58
C GLN A 106 -32.27 -26.67 -44.62
N VAL A 107 -32.55 -25.71 -43.75
CA VAL A 107 -33.75 -24.87 -43.81
C VAL A 107 -33.33 -23.42 -44.06
N LEU A 108 -33.77 -22.84 -45.18
CA LEU A 108 -33.61 -21.41 -45.45
C LEU A 108 -34.88 -20.65 -45.02
N ILE A 109 -34.70 -19.60 -44.23
CA ILE A 109 -35.76 -18.83 -43.59
C ILE A 109 -35.87 -17.46 -44.24
N GLY A 110 -37.01 -17.14 -44.84
CA GLY A 110 -37.40 -15.79 -45.21
C GLY A 110 -38.15 -15.15 -44.04
N ASN A 111 -39.48 -15.03 -44.13
CA ASN A 111 -40.32 -14.50 -43.07
C ASN A 111 -41.24 -15.58 -42.50
N ILE A 112 -41.05 -15.95 -41.24
CA ILE A 112 -41.93 -16.89 -40.52
C ILE A 112 -42.63 -16.13 -39.40
N SER A 113 -43.95 -16.21 -39.31
CA SER A 113 -44.73 -15.52 -38.28
C SER A 113 -45.88 -16.35 -37.77
N THR A 114 -46.05 -16.41 -36.45
CA THR A 114 -47.25 -16.97 -35.81
C THR A 114 -47.56 -16.34 -34.46
N ASP A 115 -48.80 -16.48 -33.97
CA ASP A 115 -49.17 -16.16 -32.58
C ASP A 115 -48.73 -17.27 -31.59
N GLY A 116 -48.41 -18.47 -32.09
CA GLY A 116 -48.03 -19.64 -31.31
C GLY A 116 -46.52 -19.87 -31.22
N ASP A 117 -46.14 -21.13 -30.99
CA ASP A 117 -44.75 -21.57 -30.89
C ASP A 117 -44.20 -21.98 -32.26
N ILE A 118 -42.89 -21.78 -32.46
CA ILE A 118 -42.19 -22.17 -33.69
C ILE A 118 -41.14 -23.22 -33.36
N THR A 119 -41.15 -24.34 -34.08
CA THR A 119 -40.09 -25.35 -34.02
C THR A 119 -39.47 -25.52 -35.39
N ILE A 120 -38.15 -25.36 -35.49
CA ILE A 120 -37.40 -25.57 -36.73
C ILE A 120 -36.32 -26.62 -36.48
N THR A 121 -36.31 -27.67 -37.29
CA THR A 121 -35.27 -28.70 -37.25
C THR A 121 -34.66 -28.87 -38.63
N ALA A 122 -33.33 -28.83 -38.72
CA ALA A 122 -32.58 -29.08 -39.95
C ALA A 122 -31.56 -30.21 -39.73
N GLY A 123 -31.38 -31.05 -40.75
CA GLY A 123 -30.33 -32.08 -40.78
C GLY A 123 -28.95 -31.52 -41.09
N ASP A 124 -28.90 -30.27 -41.58
CA ASP A 124 -27.67 -29.51 -41.85
C ASP A 124 -27.76 -28.12 -41.18
N ASN A 125 -27.82 -27.02 -41.95
CA ASN A 125 -27.83 -25.64 -41.45
C ASN A 125 -29.24 -25.03 -41.37
N ILE A 126 -29.41 -24.03 -40.50
CA ILE A 126 -30.55 -23.09 -40.58
C ILE A 126 -29.99 -21.72 -40.93
N GLN A 127 -30.40 -21.12 -42.04
CA GLN A 127 -29.85 -19.84 -42.51
C GLN A 127 -30.96 -18.88 -42.94
N ALA A 128 -30.71 -17.58 -42.79
CA ALA A 128 -31.55 -16.56 -43.40
C ALA A 128 -31.46 -16.64 -44.94
N LEU A 129 -32.61 -16.58 -45.60
CA LEU A 129 -32.74 -16.58 -47.05
C LEU A 129 -32.32 -15.21 -47.59
N ASP A 130 -31.44 -15.24 -48.59
CA ASP A 130 -31.07 -14.04 -49.34
C ASP A 130 -32.17 -13.73 -50.36
N ILE A 131 -33.05 -12.79 -50.01
CA ILE A 131 -34.09 -12.31 -50.93
C ILE A 131 -33.67 -10.92 -51.40
N GLU A 132 -33.00 -10.85 -52.56
CA GLU A 132 -32.60 -9.58 -53.22
C GLU A 132 -33.77 -8.60 -53.47
N THR A 133 -35.02 -9.04 -53.30
CA THR A 133 -36.23 -8.31 -53.73
C THR A 133 -37.14 -7.84 -52.59
N ILE A 134 -36.85 -8.15 -51.32
CA ILE A 134 -37.65 -7.66 -50.18
C ILE A 134 -36.81 -6.67 -49.38
N GLU A 135 -37.14 -5.39 -49.51
CA GLU A 135 -36.59 -4.33 -48.68
C GLU A 135 -36.89 -4.63 -47.20
N LYS A 136 -35.84 -5.03 -46.45
CA LYS A 136 -35.58 -4.78 -45.00
C LYS A 136 -35.64 -5.91 -43.96
N SER A 137 -35.73 -7.19 -44.29
CA SER A 137 -35.37 -8.21 -43.28
C SER A 137 -34.91 -9.54 -43.88
N PHE A 138 -33.70 -9.97 -43.51
CA PHE A 138 -33.23 -11.33 -43.74
C PHE A 138 -33.78 -12.22 -42.62
N GLY A 139 -34.42 -13.34 -42.97
CA GLY A 139 -34.69 -14.42 -42.01
C GLY A 139 -35.44 -14.03 -40.74
N GLN A 140 -36.54 -13.26 -40.81
CA GLN A 140 -37.29 -12.86 -39.63
C GLN A 140 -38.19 -14.00 -39.12
N ILE A 141 -38.11 -14.27 -37.82
CA ILE A 141 -38.98 -15.19 -37.09
C ILE A 141 -39.72 -14.40 -36.01
N THR A 142 -41.04 -14.31 -36.10
CA THR A 142 -41.90 -13.68 -35.10
C THR A 142 -42.85 -14.71 -34.51
N GLY A 143 -42.87 -14.85 -33.18
CA GLY A 143 -43.61 -15.90 -32.48
C GLY A 143 -43.66 -15.67 -30.98
N LYS A 144 -44.34 -16.55 -30.24
CA LYS A 144 -44.29 -16.52 -28.79
C LYS A 144 -42.98 -17.10 -28.27
N ASP A 145 -42.73 -18.37 -28.60
CA ASP A 145 -41.55 -19.14 -28.19
C ASP A 145 -40.94 -19.82 -29.44
N VAL A 146 -39.62 -19.89 -29.52
CA VAL A 146 -38.90 -20.53 -30.65
C VAL A 146 -37.93 -21.59 -30.14
N SER A 147 -38.02 -22.79 -30.74
CA SER A 147 -37.03 -23.85 -30.58
C SER A 147 -36.39 -24.18 -31.93
N ILE A 148 -35.06 -24.11 -31.99
CA ILE A 148 -34.25 -24.32 -33.19
C ILE A 148 -33.30 -25.49 -32.94
N SER A 149 -33.27 -26.46 -33.86
CA SER A 149 -32.26 -27.52 -33.85
C SER A 149 -31.61 -27.64 -35.23
N ALA A 150 -30.30 -27.42 -35.29
CA ALA A 150 -29.48 -27.58 -36.48
C ALA A 150 -28.32 -28.55 -36.24
N PHE A 151 -27.80 -29.14 -37.31
CA PHE A 151 -26.60 -29.95 -37.22
C PHE A 151 -25.34 -29.11 -37.37
N ASN A 152 -25.33 -28.11 -38.26
CA ASN A 152 -24.13 -27.36 -38.68
C ASN A 152 -24.23 -25.81 -38.53
N GLY A 153 -24.93 -25.31 -37.51
CA GLY A 153 -25.00 -23.87 -37.20
C GLY A 153 -26.34 -23.22 -37.53
N VAL A 154 -26.53 -22.02 -36.97
CA VAL A 154 -27.77 -21.23 -37.06
C VAL A 154 -27.42 -19.78 -37.41
N GLY A 155 -27.78 -19.33 -38.60
CA GLY A 155 -27.36 -18.01 -39.11
C GLY A 155 -25.88 -17.97 -39.50
N THR A 156 -25.41 -16.80 -39.94
CA THR A 156 -23.99 -16.51 -40.19
C THR A 156 -23.66 -15.09 -39.71
N ALA A 157 -22.38 -14.74 -39.58
CA ALA A 157 -21.97 -13.40 -39.14
C ALA A 157 -22.58 -12.27 -40.00
N ASP A 158 -22.62 -12.46 -41.33
CA ASP A 158 -23.22 -11.49 -42.26
C ASP A 158 -24.75 -11.54 -42.31
N LYS A 159 -25.35 -12.64 -41.82
CA LYS A 159 -26.77 -12.96 -41.95
C LYS A 159 -27.29 -13.64 -40.69
N ALA A 160 -27.21 -12.90 -39.58
CA ALA A 160 -27.81 -13.33 -38.33
C ALA A 160 -29.33 -13.53 -38.52
N LEU A 161 -29.89 -14.53 -37.83
CA LEU A 161 -31.32 -14.78 -37.86
C LEU A 161 -32.02 -13.75 -36.97
N SER A 162 -32.90 -12.93 -37.56
CA SER A 162 -33.66 -11.96 -36.77
C SER A 162 -34.82 -12.67 -36.07
N VAL A 163 -34.91 -12.56 -34.74
CA VAL A 163 -35.97 -13.18 -33.95
C VAL A 163 -36.73 -12.12 -33.16
N GLU A 164 -38.04 -12.19 -33.13
CA GLU A 164 -38.92 -11.34 -32.33
C GLU A 164 -39.84 -12.26 -31.52
N VAL A 165 -39.27 -12.81 -30.45
CA VAL A 165 -39.89 -13.84 -29.61
C VAL A 165 -39.59 -13.60 -28.14
N ASN A 166 -40.44 -14.14 -27.26
CA ASN A 166 -40.24 -14.01 -25.82
C ASN A 166 -39.14 -14.95 -25.32
N ARG A 167 -39.17 -16.22 -25.78
CA ARG A 167 -38.24 -17.26 -25.36
C ARG A 167 -37.59 -17.98 -26.52
N LEU A 168 -36.33 -18.33 -26.33
CA LEU A 168 -35.50 -18.96 -27.34
C LEU A 168 -34.73 -20.16 -26.77
N ASP A 169 -34.78 -21.26 -27.52
CA ASP A 169 -34.04 -22.50 -27.30
C ASP A 169 -33.32 -22.89 -28.59
N ILE A 170 -32.00 -23.13 -28.54
CA ILE A 170 -31.19 -23.51 -29.70
C ILE A 170 -30.27 -24.70 -29.38
N VAL A 171 -30.31 -25.72 -30.23
CA VAL A 171 -29.37 -26.85 -30.22
C VAL A 171 -28.61 -26.90 -31.54
N ASN A 172 -27.30 -26.74 -31.50
CA ASN A 172 -26.38 -26.93 -32.62
C ASN A 172 -25.41 -28.09 -32.36
N ARG A 173 -25.58 -29.19 -33.11
CA ARG A 173 -25.06 -30.51 -32.69
C ARG A 173 -23.62 -30.83 -33.13
N SER A 174 -23.08 -30.18 -34.15
CA SER A 174 -21.79 -30.58 -34.74
C SER A 174 -20.84 -29.41 -34.98
N THR A 175 -21.06 -28.63 -36.05
CA THR A 175 -20.16 -27.55 -36.45
C THR A 175 -20.92 -26.24 -36.69
N GLY A 176 -20.23 -25.17 -37.07
CA GLY A 176 -20.85 -23.88 -37.38
C GLY A 176 -21.28 -23.12 -36.12
N ASP A 177 -21.45 -21.81 -36.26
CA ASP A 177 -21.75 -20.92 -35.15
C ASP A 177 -23.24 -20.63 -35.04
N ILE A 178 -23.63 -19.96 -33.96
CA ILE A 178 -24.98 -19.42 -33.76
C ILE A 178 -24.92 -17.90 -33.90
N TYR A 179 -25.72 -17.33 -34.79
CA TYR A 179 -25.87 -15.88 -34.99
C TYR A 179 -27.34 -15.49 -34.94
N ILE A 180 -27.73 -14.86 -33.83
CA ILE A 180 -29.11 -14.43 -33.56
C ILE A 180 -29.15 -12.91 -33.30
N GLN A 181 -30.18 -12.27 -33.85
CA GLN A 181 -30.51 -10.87 -33.59
C GLN A 181 -31.97 -10.73 -33.10
N GLY A 182 -32.13 -10.65 -31.79
CA GLY A 182 -33.38 -10.37 -31.11
C GLY A 182 -33.88 -8.94 -31.33
N GLN A 183 -35.17 -8.79 -31.63
CA GLN A 183 -35.89 -7.52 -31.69
C GLN A 183 -36.69 -7.36 -30.40
N GLY A 184 -36.19 -6.55 -29.46
CA GLY A 184 -36.78 -6.34 -28.14
C GLY A 184 -36.17 -7.20 -27.03
N ASP A 185 -36.97 -7.56 -26.04
CA ASP A 185 -36.53 -8.39 -24.91
C ASP A 185 -36.48 -9.87 -25.33
N LEU A 186 -35.46 -10.58 -24.88
CA LEU A 186 -35.23 -11.99 -25.19
C LEU A 186 -34.89 -12.78 -23.93
N THR A 187 -35.58 -13.90 -23.73
CA THR A 187 -35.23 -14.86 -22.67
C THR A 187 -34.66 -16.14 -23.29
N LEU A 188 -33.47 -16.55 -22.88
CA LEU A 188 -32.92 -17.86 -23.18
C LEU A 188 -33.45 -18.86 -22.15
N ALA A 189 -34.35 -19.74 -22.59
CA ALA A 189 -35.03 -20.70 -21.72
C ALA A 189 -35.04 -22.09 -22.35
N ASP A 190 -34.92 -23.13 -21.53
CA ASP A 190 -35.07 -24.51 -21.99
C ASP A 190 -36.54 -24.80 -22.33
N LEU A 191 -36.82 -24.96 -23.62
CA LEU A 191 -38.15 -25.24 -24.15
C LEU A 191 -38.33 -26.73 -24.49
N THR A 192 -37.24 -27.50 -24.65
CA THR A 192 -37.32 -28.94 -25.00
C THR A 192 -37.01 -29.90 -23.84
N GLY A 193 -36.64 -29.38 -22.68
CA GLY A 193 -36.47 -30.13 -21.42
C GLY A 193 -35.11 -30.81 -21.27
N GLN A 194 -34.10 -30.37 -22.04
CA GLN A 194 -32.73 -30.89 -22.04
C GLN A 194 -31.84 -30.28 -20.96
N GLY A 195 -32.35 -29.29 -20.21
CA GLY A 195 -31.65 -28.54 -19.18
C GLY A 195 -30.85 -27.34 -19.68
N LYS A 196 -30.90 -27.02 -20.98
CA LYS A 196 -30.12 -25.95 -21.62
C LYS A 196 -30.99 -25.12 -22.55
N SER A 197 -30.88 -23.79 -22.49
CA SER A 197 -31.45 -22.92 -23.51
C SER A 197 -30.60 -22.91 -24.78
N ILE A 198 -29.27 -23.03 -24.65
CA ILE A 198 -28.34 -23.07 -25.78
C ILE A 198 -27.39 -24.25 -25.58
N ASP A 199 -27.33 -25.16 -26.56
CA ASP A 199 -26.34 -26.23 -26.62
C ASP A 199 -25.60 -26.15 -27.95
N ASN A 200 -24.47 -25.47 -27.96
CA ASN A 200 -23.67 -25.16 -29.12
C ASN A 200 -22.29 -25.85 -29.04
N ARG A 201 -21.87 -26.48 -30.13
CA ARG A 201 -20.54 -27.11 -30.22
C ARG A 201 -19.43 -26.17 -30.70
N ASN A 202 -19.78 -24.98 -31.20
CA ASN A 202 -18.83 -23.97 -31.66
C ASN A 202 -19.07 -22.63 -30.94
N GLY A 203 -18.82 -21.50 -31.62
CA GLY A 203 -18.95 -20.15 -31.08
C GLY A 203 -20.20 -19.45 -31.59
N GLY A 204 -20.23 -18.13 -31.44
CA GLY A 204 -21.32 -17.34 -32.00
C GLY A 204 -21.65 -16.06 -31.26
N VAL A 205 -22.73 -15.43 -31.70
CA VAL A 205 -23.26 -14.19 -31.17
C VAL A 205 -24.78 -14.33 -31.00
N ILE A 206 -25.26 -14.07 -29.79
CA ILE A 206 -26.67 -13.77 -29.56
C ILE A 206 -26.76 -12.32 -29.11
N SER A 207 -27.41 -11.51 -29.93
CA SER A 207 -27.67 -10.10 -29.63
C SER A 207 -29.16 -9.85 -29.51
N THR A 208 -29.59 -8.90 -28.69
CA THR A 208 -30.98 -8.45 -28.64
C THR A 208 -31.04 -6.94 -28.40
N SER A 209 -32.03 -6.24 -28.97
CA SER A 209 -32.11 -4.77 -28.82
C SER A 209 -32.68 -4.30 -27.48
N GLY A 210 -33.31 -5.18 -26.71
CA GLY A 210 -33.83 -4.94 -25.37
C GLY A 210 -33.03 -5.67 -24.28
N ASN A 211 -33.72 -6.17 -23.27
CA ASN A 211 -33.13 -6.97 -22.20
C ASN A 211 -32.80 -8.40 -22.67
N LEU A 212 -31.71 -8.98 -22.16
CA LEU A 212 -31.40 -10.40 -22.32
C LEU A 212 -31.47 -11.09 -20.96
N THR A 213 -32.37 -12.07 -20.81
CA THR A 213 -32.46 -12.89 -19.60
C THR A 213 -31.99 -14.31 -19.90
N ILE A 214 -31.10 -14.85 -19.09
CA ILE A 214 -30.59 -16.22 -19.21
C ILE A 214 -31.17 -17.04 -18.07
N ASP A 215 -32.29 -17.72 -18.36
CA ASP A 215 -33.09 -18.47 -17.38
C ASP A 215 -32.77 -19.97 -17.39
N SER A 216 -32.06 -20.45 -18.41
CA SER A 216 -31.57 -21.84 -18.48
C SER A 216 -30.19 -21.90 -19.12
N ASP A 217 -29.44 -22.97 -18.82
CA ASP A 217 -28.02 -23.07 -19.11
C ASP A 217 -27.66 -22.82 -20.58
N VAL A 218 -26.59 -22.06 -20.78
CA VAL A 218 -25.95 -21.81 -22.06
C VAL A 218 -24.65 -22.59 -22.09
N SER A 219 -24.45 -23.37 -23.16
CA SER A 219 -23.31 -24.25 -23.30
C SER A 219 -22.72 -24.08 -24.69
N GLN A 220 -21.43 -23.73 -24.78
CA GLN A 220 -20.74 -23.43 -26.04
C GLN A 220 -19.43 -24.21 -26.16
N GLY A 221 -18.90 -24.33 -27.38
CA GLY A 221 -17.62 -25.01 -27.62
C GLY A 221 -16.44 -24.06 -27.73
N THR A 222 -16.64 -22.86 -28.28
CA THR A 222 -15.59 -21.85 -28.49
C THR A 222 -16.12 -20.47 -28.10
N ASP A 223 -15.44 -19.40 -28.53
CA ASP A 223 -15.78 -18.01 -28.19
C ASP A 223 -17.24 -17.66 -28.45
N PHE A 224 -17.84 -17.01 -27.46
CA PHE A 224 -19.28 -16.73 -27.48
C PHE A 224 -19.57 -15.33 -26.96
N THR A 225 -20.42 -14.62 -27.68
CA THR A 225 -20.83 -13.26 -27.33
C THR A 225 -22.32 -13.21 -27.03
N LEU A 226 -22.65 -12.67 -25.87
CA LEU A 226 -24.00 -12.30 -25.49
C LEU A 226 -24.10 -10.78 -25.42
N SER A 227 -25.07 -10.22 -26.12
CA SER A 227 -25.27 -8.77 -26.19
C SER A 227 -26.72 -8.36 -25.96
N ALA A 228 -26.94 -7.41 -25.06
CA ALA A 228 -28.22 -6.78 -24.79
C ALA A 228 -28.15 -5.28 -25.09
N GLY A 229 -29.19 -4.72 -25.70
CA GLY A 229 -29.33 -3.28 -25.90
C GLY A 229 -29.70 -2.54 -24.60
N GLU A 230 -30.30 -3.26 -23.65
CA GLU A 230 -30.63 -2.79 -22.31
C GLU A 230 -29.87 -3.64 -21.26
N ASN A 231 -30.55 -4.34 -20.34
CA ASN A 231 -29.89 -5.08 -19.27
C ASN A 231 -29.72 -6.57 -19.59
N MET A 232 -28.65 -7.16 -19.05
CA MET A 232 -28.42 -8.61 -19.07
C MET A 232 -28.59 -9.19 -17.66
N ASN A 233 -29.53 -10.13 -17.51
CA ASN A 233 -29.80 -10.83 -16.27
C ASN A 233 -29.39 -12.31 -16.41
N ILE A 234 -28.37 -12.73 -15.66
CA ILE A 234 -27.82 -14.08 -15.69
C ILE A 234 -28.35 -14.84 -14.47
N ALA A 235 -29.23 -15.83 -14.68
CA ALA A 235 -29.82 -16.66 -13.62
C ALA A 235 -29.46 -18.15 -13.75
N ALA A 236 -28.72 -18.52 -14.79
CA ALA A 236 -28.33 -19.88 -15.12
C ALA A 236 -26.87 -19.93 -15.59
N ASN A 237 -26.33 -21.14 -15.78
CA ASN A 237 -24.92 -21.31 -16.10
C ASN A 237 -24.61 -20.84 -17.53
N ILE A 238 -23.41 -20.28 -17.74
CA ILE A 238 -22.84 -20.02 -19.06
C ILE A 238 -21.49 -20.71 -19.11
N VAL A 239 -21.41 -21.83 -19.84
CA VAL A 239 -20.30 -22.77 -19.76
C VAL A 239 -19.69 -23.04 -21.12
N GLN A 240 -18.39 -22.78 -21.24
CA GLN A 240 -17.58 -23.23 -22.37
C GLN A 240 -17.07 -24.65 -22.09
N ASN A 241 -17.47 -25.64 -22.90
CA ASN A 241 -17.17 -27.05 -22.65
C ASN A 241 -15.75 -27.47 -23.08
N ASN A 242 -15.19 -26.83 -24.10
CA ASN A 242 -13.86 -27.14 -24.62
C ASN A 242 -12.89 -26.02 -24.22
N ILE A 243 -12.74 -25.80 -22.90
CA ILE A 243 -11.79 -24.80 -22.40
C ILE A 243 -10.39 -25.21 -22.82
N VAL A 244 -9.83 -24.44 -23.74
CA VAL A 244 -8.40 -24.42 -24.02
C VAL A 244 -7.87 -23.20 -23.28
N SER A 245 -7.09 -23.45 -22.22
CA SER A 245 -6.50 -22.43 -21.35
C SER A 245 -5.92 -21.27 -22.18
N GLY A 246 -6.22 -20.04 -21.74
CA GLY A 246 -5.80 -18.80 -22.37
C GLY A 246 -6.44 -18.43 -23.73
N SER A 247 -7.38 -19.20 -24.28
CA SER A 247 -7.94 -18.91 -25.62
C SER A 247 -9.47 -18.87 -25.72
N SER A 248 -10.15 -19.41 -24.72
CA SER A 248 -11.61 -19.53 -24.69
C SER A 248 -12.26 -18.30 -24.07
N THR A 249 -13.06 -17.54 -24.84
CA THR A 249 -13.60 -16.25 -24.39
C THR A 249 -15.13 -16.17 -24.35
N ILE A 250 -15.69 -15.72 -23.23
CA ILE A 250 -17.08 -15.28 -23.13
C ILE A 250 -17.10 -13.75 -23.11
N ASN A 251 -17.85 -13.13 -24.03
CA ASN A 251 -18.06 -11.68 -24.05
C ASN A 251 -19.50 -11.36 -23.59
N LEU A 252 -19.63 -10.52 -22.58
CA LEU A 252 -20.90 -10.01 -22.06
C LEU A 252 -20.99 -8.51 -22.32
N ILE A 253 -21.98 -8.09 -23.12
CA ILE A 253 -22.13 -6.68 -23.55
C ILE A 253 -23.55 -6.21 -23.23
N ALA A 254 -23.71 -5.20 -22.38
CA ALA A 254 -25.03 -4.64 -22.05
C ALA A 254 -24.95 -3.19 -21.54
N LYS A 255 -26.09 -2.57 -21.21
CA LYS A 255 -26.09 -1.39 -20.34
C LYS A 255 -25.76 -1.80 -18.92
N GLY A 256 -26.61 -2.57 -18.25
CA GLY A 256 -26.34 -3.21 -16.97
C GLY A 256 -26.17 -4.71 -17.10
N ILE A 257 -25.27 -5.31 -16.33
CA ILE A 257 -25.06 -6.76 -16.25
C ILE A 257 -25.25 -7.19 -14.80
N THR A 258 -26.09 -8.19 -14.56
CA THR A 258 -26.33 -8.73 -13.22
C THR A 258 -26.35 -10.26 -13.24
N GLN A 259 -25.51 -10.87 -12.42
CA GLN A 259 -25.55 -12.30 -12.13
C GLN A 259 -26.32 -12.54 -10.84
N SER A 260 -27.53 -13.06 -10.97
CA SER A 260 -28.36 -13.46 -9.82
C SER A 260 -28.10 -14.90 -9.39
N ASN A 261 -27.65 -15.75 -10.32
CA ASN A 261 -27.31 -17.15 -10.08
C ASN A 261 -26.51 -17.73 -11.28
N GLY A 262 -26.13 -19.00 -11.19
CA GLY A 262 -25.41 -19.72 -12.23
C GLY A 262 -23.90 -19.52 -12.16
N GLN A 263 -23.16 -20.47 -12.73
CA GLN A 263 -21.72 -20.43 -12.91
C GLN A 263 -21.37 -19.83 -14.28
N LEU A 264 -20.39 -18.93 -14.30
CA LEU A 264 -19.67 -18.57 -15.53
C LEU A 264 -18.40 -19.42 -15.62
N LYS A 265 -18.20 -20.10 -16.74
CA LYS A 265 -17.06 -21.00 -16.93
C LYS A 265 -16.39 -20.79 -18.29
N THR A 266 -15.19 -20.23 -18.28
CA THR A 266 -14.42 -19.79 -19.45
C THR A 266 -12.94 -19.58 -19.09
N SER A 267 -12.04 -19.47 -20.06
CA SER A 267 -10.70 -18.97 -19.75
C SER A 267 -10.75 -17.47 -19.53
N ASN A 268 -11.20 -16.72 -20.53
CA ASN A 268 -11.28 -15.27 -20.49
C ASN A 268 -12.74 -14.84 -20.37
N LEU A 269 -13.05 -13.99 -19.39
CA LEU A 269 -14.33 -13.31 -19.29
C LEU A 269 -14.16 -11.83 -19.61
N ASN A 270 -14.84 -11.39 -20.68
CA ASN A 270 -14.80 -10.01 -21.14
C ASN A 270 -16.14 -9.33 -20.88
N ILE A 271 -16.14 -8.26 -20.11
CA ILE A 271 -17.34 -7.53 -19.71
C ILE A 271 -17.30 -6.12 -20.29
N THR A 272 -18.39 -5.71 -20.94
CA THR A 272 -18.59 -4.32 -21.38
C THR A 272 -19.97 -3.86 -20.94
N ALA A 273 -20.00 -2.93 -19.99
CA ALA A 273 -21.22 -2.34 -19.46
C ALA A 273 -21.22 -0.82 -19.63
N THR A 274 -22.39 -0.25 -19.89
CA THR A 274 -22.55 1.21 -19.84
C THR A 274 -22.81 1.68 -18.42
N GLU A 275 -23.74 1.03 -17.73
CA GLU A 275 -24.17 1.26 -16.35
C GLU A 275 -23.41 0.32 -15.40
N ASN A 276 -24.05 -0.43 -14.51
CA ASN A 276 -23.36 -1.30 -13.54
C ASN A 276 -23.11 -2.71 -14.09
N ALA A 277 -22.00 -3.33 -13.69
CA ALA A 277 -21.75 -4.76 -13.87
C ALA A 277 -21.54 -5.43 -12.52
N VAL A 278 -22.51 -6.25 -12.10
CA VAL A 278 -22.55 -6.92 -10.79
C VAL A 278 -22.61 -8.43 -10.97
N LEU A 279 -21.49 -9.11 -10.74
CA LEU A 279 -21.32 -10.54 -10.94
C LEU A 279 -20.90 -11.21 -9.62
N THR A 280 -21.87 -11.50 -8.77
CA THR A 280 -21.64 -11.97 -7.39
C THR A 280 -21.81 -13.48 -7.21
N GLY A 281 -21.82 -14.26 -8.29
CA GLY A 281 -21.91 -15.71 -8.21
C GLY A 281 -20.60 -16.31 -7.72
N ILE A 282 -20.62 -17.08 -6.62
CA ILE A 282 -19.39 -17.54 -5.95
C ILE A 282 -18.74 -18.80 -6.58
N ASN A 283 -19.29 -19.33 -7.66
CA ASN A 283 -18.84 -20.60 -8.25
C ASN A 283 -18.39 -20.40 -9.70
N ASN A 284 -17.87 -19.23 -10.06
CA ASN A 284 -17.33 -19.08 -11.41
C ASN A 284 -16.01 -19.86 -11.52
N ASP A 285 -15.70 -20.22 -12.75
CA ASP A 285 -14.47 -20.95 -13.12
C ASP A 285 -13.89 -20.17 -14.30
N ILE A 286 -13.24 -19.05 -13.95
CA ILE A 286 -12.68 -18.06 -14.85
C ILE A 286 -11.18 -18.02 -14.60
N GLU A 287 -10.40 -18.11 -15.67
CA GLU A 287 -8.93 -18.03 -15.59
C GLU A 287 -8.51 -16.56 -15.48
N ILE A 288 -9.04 -15.69 -16.35
CA ILE A 288 -8.70 -14.26 -16.43
C ILE A 288 -9.99 -13.44 -16.63
N ILE A 289 -10.11 -12.32 -15.92
CA ILE A 289 -11.21 -11.37 -16.08
C ILE A 289 -10.74 -10.00 -16.58
N GLN A 290 -11.50 -9.43 -17.51
CA GLN A 290 -11.37 -8.04 -17.95
C GLN A 290 -12.74 -7.37 -18.06
N ALA A 291 -12.80 -6.08 -17.71
CA ALA A 291 -14.04 -5.32 -17.71
C ALA A 291 -13.86 -3.84 -18.09
N HIS A 292 -14.85 -3.31 -18.81
CA HIS A 292 -15.01 -1.89 -19.05
C HIS A 292 -16.43 -1.45 -18.68
N VAL A 293 -16.52 -0.54 -17.72
CA VAL A 293 -17.78 0.00 -17.18
C VAL A 293 -17.79 1.52 -17.33
N SER A 294 -18.48 2.03 -18.35
CA SER A 294 -18.28 3.42 -18.78
C SER A 294 -18.90 4.49 -17.88
N GLN A 295 -19.92 4.14 -17.06
CA GLN A 295 -20.63 5.09 -16.19
C GLN A 295 -20.91 4.59 -14.76
N GLY A 296 -21.02 3.28 -14.57
CA GLY A 296 -21.42 2.69 -13.30
C GLY A 296 -20.28 2.02 -12.52
N ASP A 297 -20.70 1.19 -11.58
CA ASP A 297 -19.82 0.40 -10.70
C ASP A 297 -19.55 -0.99 -11.31
N PHE A 298 -18.38 -1.53 -10.98
CA PHE A 298 -18.02 -2.93 -11.23
C PHE A 298 -17.96 -3.69 -9.90
N ALA A 299 -18.62 -4.84 -9.82
CA ALA A 299 -18.54 -5.74 -8.68
C ALA A 299 -18.40 -7.19 -9.15
N PHE A 300 -17.40 -7.90 -8.63
CA PHE A 300 -17.15 -9.30 -8.93
C PHE A 300 -16.81 -10.10 -7.66
N THR A 301 -17.39 -11.28 -7.51
CA THR A 301 -17.12 -12.17 -6.38
C THR A 301 -16.92 -13.59 -6.88
N ASP A 302 -15.90 -14.27 -6.35
CA ASP A 302 -15.70 -15.70 -6.56
C ASP A 302 -15.25 -16.39 -5.26
N ALA A 303 -15.44 -17.71 -5.18
CA ALA A 303 -14.86 -18.49 -4.09
C ALA A 303 -13.34 -18.63 -4.26
N ASN A 304 -12.86 -18.80 -5.48
CA ASN A 304 -11.47 -19.11 -5.82
C ASN A 304 -10.66 -17.85 -6.10
N SER A 305 -9.42 -18.04 -6.58
CA SER A 305 -8.57 -16.92 -7.00
C SER A 305 -9.17 -16.18 -8.18
N ILE A 306 -8.91 -14.87 -8.23
CA ILE A 306 -9.35 -13.99 -9.30
C ILE A 306 -8.09 -13.40 -9.93
N ALA A 307 -7.78 -13.78 -11.17
CA ALA A 307 -6.70 -13.17 -11.94
C ALA A 307 -7.25 -12.06 -12.84
N ILE A 308 -6.69 -10.86 -12.75
CA ILE A 308 -7.17 -9.64 -13.38
C ILE A 308 -6.22 -9.26 -14.51
N ASP A 309 -6.74 -9.06 -15.72
CA ASP A 309 -5.97 -8.46 -16.83
C ASP A 309 -6.23 -6.95 -16.90
N LYS A 310 -7.51 -6.53 -16.93
CA LYS A 310 -7.85 -5.11 -16.90
C LYS A 310 -9.29 -4.83 -16.52
N ILE A 311 -9.51 -4.05 -15.48
CA ILE A 311 -10.83 -3.58 -15.05
C ILE A 311 -10.82 -2.04 -14.97
N THR A 312 -11.70 -1.43 -15.76
CA THR A 312 -11.91 0.02 -15.75
C THR A 312 -13.37 0.33 -15.42
N ALA A 313 -13.60 1.23 -14.47
CA ALA A 313 -14.94 1.69 -14.11
C ALA A 313 -14.97 3.21 -13.85
N GLN A 314 -16.06 3.89 -14.23
CA GLN A 314 -16.23 5.28 -13.81
C GLN A 314 -16.51 5.37 -12.30
N GLY A 315 -17.36 4.47 -11.79
CA GLY A 315 -17.72 4.34 -10.38
C GLY A 315 -16.79 3.41 -9.61
N ASN A 316 -17.30 2.79 -8.55
CA ASN A 316 -16.53 1.92 -7.66
C ASN A 316 -16.12 0.61 -8.36
N ILE A 317 -15.01 0.03 -7.91
CA ILE A 317 -14.58 -1.33 -8.25
C ILE A 317 -14.59 -2.14 -6.95
N ALA A 318 -15.35 -3.23 -6.89
CA ALA A 318 -15.39 -4.13 -5.74
C ALA A 318 -15.08 -5.56 -6.19
N ILE A 319 -14.00 -6.14 -5.67
CA ILE A 319 -13.55 -7.49 -6.01
C ILE A 319 -13.41 -8.30 -4.73
N THR A 320 -13.95 -9.53 -4.72
CA THR A 320 -13.89 -10.41 -3.55
C THR A 320 -13.56 -11.84 -3.92
N ALA A 321 -12.38 -12.31 -3.52
CA ALA A 321 -11.97 -13.71 -3.56
C ALA A 321 -12.20 -14.33 -2.17
N MET A 322 -13.25 -15.13 -1.99
CA MET A 322 -13.69 -15.53 -0.66
C MET A 322 -12.74 -16.48 0.06
N THR A 323 -12.04 -17.36 -0.67
CA THR A 323 -11.16 -18.38 -0.07
C THR A 323 -9.71 -18.37 -0.53
N GLU A 324 -9.40 -17.50 -1.48
CA GLU A 324 -8.11 -17.49 -2.18
C GLU A 324 -7.63 -16.04 -2.41
N SER A 325 -6.82 -15.81 -3.44
CA SER A 325 -6.15 -14.54 -3.73
C SER A 325 -6.82 -13.71 -4.82
N ILE A 326 -6.59 -12.40 -4.81
CA ILE A 326 -6.76 -11.52 -5.98
C ILE A 326 -5.36 -11.29 -6.55
N MET A 327 -5.19 -11.54 -7.85
CA MET A 327 -3.88 -11.49 -8.50
C MET A 327 -3.95 -10.72 -9.81
N ASP A 328 -2.86 -10.06 -10.18
CA ASP A 328 -2.60 -9.72 -11.57
C ASP A 328 -2.51 -11.02 -12.41
N ALA A 329 -2.99 -10.98 -13.65
CA ALA A 329 -2.96 -12.08 -14.60
C ALA A 329 -1.66 -12.16 -15.40
N THR A 330 -0.92 -11.06 -15.53
CA THR A 330 0.24 -10.93 -16.43
C THR A 330 1.34 -10.11 -15.79
N ASP A 331 2.48 -10.75 -15.55
CA ASP A 331 3.75 -10.12 -15.11
C ASP A 331 4.19 -8.94 -16.00
N ASP A 332 3.63 -7.76 -15.73
CA ASP A 332 3.91 -6.48 -16.36
C ASP A 332 3.49 -5.30 -15.46
N GLN A 333 3.81 -4.07 -15.87
CA GLN A 333 3.53 -2.84 -15.11
C GLN A 333 2.34 -2.05 -15.67
N LEU A 334 1.47 -2.69 -16.46
CA LEU A 334 0.30 -2.03 -17.02
C LEU A 334 -0.79 -1.92 -15.96
N ILE A 335 -1.51 -0.80 -15.99
CA ILE A 335 -2.61 -0.60 -15.04
C ILE A 335 -3.72 -1.66 -15.22
N ASP A 336 -3.89 -2.48 -14.19
CA ASP A 336 -4.96 -3.47 -14.07
C ASP A 336 -6.27 -2.83 -13.63
N LEU A 337 -6.22 -1.98 -12.60
CA LEU A 337 -7.41 -1.43 -11.96
C LEU A 337 -7.45 0.10 -12.10
N SER A 338 -8.51 0.62 -12.70
CA SER A 338 -8.76 2.07 -12.80
C SER A 338 -10.19 2.43 -12.45
N SER A 339 -10.38 3.17 -11.35
CA SER A 339 -11.63 3.82 -10.98
C SER A 339 -11.49 5.34 -11.13
N SER A 340 -12.26 5.95 -12.04
CA SER A 340 -12.10 7.39 -12.32
C SER A 340 -12.63 8.30 -11.21
N THR A 341 -13.66 7.87 -10.48
CA THR A 341 -14.32 8.70 -9.43
C THR A 341 -14.69 7.93 -8.17
N GLY A 342 -14.56 6.61 -8.16
CA GLY A 342 -14.96 5.73 -7.07
C GLY A 342 -13.79 5.21 -6.25
N GLU A 343 -14.13 4.32 -5.33
CA GLU A 343 -13.17 3.57 -4.52
C GLU A 343 -12.94 2.17 -5.12
N ILE A 344 -11.71 1.69 -5.03
CA ILE A 344 -11.33 0.31 -5.33
C ILE A 344 -11.30 -0.46 -4.01
N THR A 345 -12.18 -1.45 -3.85
CA THR A 345 -12.26 -2.31 -2.67
C THR A 345 -11.88 -3.75 -3.04
N LEU A 346 -10.82 -4.26 -2.41
CA LEU A 346 -10.27 -5.59 -2.65
C LEU A 346 -10.36 -6.42 -1.37
N ASN A 347 -11.05 -7.57 -1.43
CA ASN A 347 -11.14 -8.50 -0.30
C ASN A 347 -10.67 -9.88 -0.74
N ALA A 348 -9.64 -10.40 -0.10
CA ALA A 348 -9.13 -11.75 -0.33
C ALA A 348 -9.05 -12.54 0.98
N GLN A 349 -9.06 -13.88 0.89
CA GLN A 349 -8.63 -14.67 2.04
C GLN A 349 -7.11 -14.69 2.13
N LYS A 350 -6.44 -14.89 1.00
CA LYS A 350 -4.99 -14.95 0.90
C LYS A 350 -4.44 -13.62 0.35
N HIS A 351 -3.74 -13.65 -0.77
CA HIS A 351 -2.95 -12.51 -1.23
C HIS A 351 -3.79 -11.52 -2.04
N ILE A 352 -3.38 -10.25 -2.01
CA ILE A 352 -3.76 -9.22 -2.97
C ILE A 352 -2.44 -8.70 -3.54
N ALA A 353 -1.97 -9.30 -4.62
CA ALA A 353 -0.60 -9.10 -5.10
C ALA A 353 -0.48 -9.49 -6.58
N GLY A 354 0.73 -9.50 -7.13
CA GLY A 354 0.99 -10.10 -8.44
C GLY A 354 1.13 -11.63 -8.39
N VAL A 355 1.62 -12.23 -9.48
CA VAL A 355 1.80 -13.69 -9.60
C VAL A 355 3.09 -14.19 -8.94
N GLU A 356 3.05 -15.38 -8.31
CA GLU A 356 4.14 -15.95 -7.48
C GLU A 356 5.50 -16.21 -8.20
N ASN A 357 5.69 -15.84 -9.47
CA ASN A 357 6.95 -15.98 -10.21
C ASN A 357 7.20 -14.86 -11.25
N GLY A 358 6.66 -13.66 -11.01
CA GLY A 358 6.75 -12.51 -11.92
C GLY A 358 6.63 -11.19 -11.15
N ASP A 359 5.76 -10.30 -11.62
CA ASP A 359 5.39 -9.10 -10.91
C ASP A 359 4.81 -9.49 -9.55
N SER A 360 5.30 -8.81 -8.51
CA SER A 360 4.87 -9.03 -7.14
C SER A 360 3.70 -8.14 -6.78
N PHE A 361 3.32 -7.21 -7.66
CA PHE A 361 2.34 -6.18 -7.42
C PHE A 361 1.08 -6.38 -8.27
N LEU A 362 -0.01 -5.78 -7.78
CA LEU A 362 -1.22 -5.52 -8.55
C LEU A 362 -1.25 -4.03 -8.86
N GLU A 363 -1.43 -3.67 -10.13
CA GLU A 363 -1.26 -2.33 -10.63
C GLU A 363 -2.56 -1.53 -10.51
N VAL A 364 -2.50 -0.38 -9.84
CA VAL A 364 -3.64 0.54 -9.70
C VAL A 364 -3.35 1.89 -10.32
N ASP A 365 -4.36 2.47 -10.96
CA ASP A 365 -4.26 3.75 -11.65
C ASP A 365 -3.88 4.88 -10.69
N GLU A 366 -3.23 5.91 -11.23
CA GLU A 366 -2.86 7.08 -10.44
C GLU A 366 -4.09 7.79 -9.85
N ASN A 367 -3.91 8.40 -8.69
CA ASN A 367 -4.94 9.07 -7.88
C ASN A 367 -6.07 8.15 -7.37
N SER A 368 -5.91 6.83 -7.47
CA SER A 368 -6.88 5.86 -6.95
C SER A 368 -7.05 5.97 -5.43
N ILE A 369 -8.29 5.76 -4.98
CA ILE A 369 -8.62 5.53 -3.57
C ILE A 369 -8.84 4.03 -3.40
N VAL A 370 -8.02 3.39 -2.58
CA VAL A 370 -8.01 1.93 -2.44
C VAL A 370 -8.27 1.56 -0.98
N SER A 371 -9.02 0.47 -0.78
CA SER A 371 -9.13 -0.28 0.46
C SER A 371 -8.86 -1.76 0.16
N ALA A 372 -7.99 -2.40 0.91
CA ALA A 372 -7.57 -3.77 0.65
C ALA A 372 -7.49 -4.59 1.95
N GLN A 373 -8.14 -5.75 1.98
CA GLN A 373 -8.17 -6.61 3.16
C GLN A 373 -7.84 -8.05 2.79
N SER A 374 -6.86 -8.60 3.49
CA SER A 374 -6.62 -10.03 3.58
C SER A 374 -7.20 -10.53 4.90
N SER A 375 -7.99 -11.61 4.86
CA SER A 375 -8.60 -12.19 6.06
C SER A 375 -7.80 -13.35 6.67
N SER A 376 -6.62 -13.65 6.13
CA SER A 376 -5.63 -14.57 6.71
C SER A 376 -4.24 -13.94 6.63
N MET A 377 -3.16 -14.71 6.75
CA MET A 377 -1.76 -14.23 6.68
C MET A 377 -1.31 -13.86 5.25
N GLY A 378 -2.23 -13.34 4.43
CA GLY A 378 -1.97 -13.03 3.04
C GLY A 378 -1.41 -11.63 2.88
N ASN A 379 -0.34 -11.51 2.09
CA ASN A 379 0.28 -10.23 1.75
C ASN A 379 -0.63 -9.34 0.89
N ILE A 380 -0.42 -8.03 1.01
CA ILE A 380 -1.04 -7.00 0.17
C ILE A 380 0.07 -6.17 -0.50
N HIS A 381 0.24 -6.35 -1.81
CA HIS A 381 1.25 -5.66 -2.61
C HIS A 381 0.59 -4.86 -3.73
N LEU A 382 0.74 -3.54 -3.73
CA LEU A 382 0.22 -2.66 -4.79
C LEU A 382 1.30 -1.75 -5.38
N TYR A 383 1.20 -1.50 -6.69
CA TYR A 383 2.02 -0.52 -7.39
C TYR A 383 1.13 0.53 -8.06
N THR A 384 1.59 1.79 -8.06
CA THR A 384 1.04 2.85 -8.92
C THR A 384 2.15 3.72 -9.50
N SER A 385 1.93 4.22 -10.72
CA SER A 385 2.85 5.14 -11.40
C SER A 385 2.67 6.63 -11.02
N GLY A 386 1.77 6.91 -10.06
CA GLY A 386 1.46 8.27 -9.61
C GLY A 386 1.09 8.32 -8.13
N ASP A 387 0.21 9.26 -7.76
CA ASP A 387 -0.26 9.42 -6.38
C ASP A 387 -1.25 8.30 -6.00
N ILE A 388 -1.32 7.90 -4.73
CA ILE A 388 -2.31 6.93 -4.23
C ILE A 388 -2.86 7.30 -2.86
N GLN A 389 -4.15 7.02 -2.65
CA GLN A 389 -4.82 7.13 -1.36
C GLN A 389 -5.17 5.73 -0.83
N LEU A 390 -4.57 5.34 0.29
CA LEU A 390 -4.78 4.08 0.99
C LEU A 390 -5.71 4.33 2.18
N LYS A 391 -6.96 3.89 2.10
CA LYS A 391 -7.97 4.24 3.10
C LYS A 391 -8.05 3.26 4.26
N ASP A 392 -8.19 1.97 3.97
CA ASP A 392 -8.23 0.91 4.98
C ASP A 392 -7.53 -0.34 4.44
N PHE A 393 -6.34 -0.61 4.98
CA PHE A 393 -5.51 -1.74 4.63
C PHE A 393 -5.32 -2.61 5.87
N SER A 394 -5.64 -3.89 5.77
CA SER A 394 -5.49 -4.79 6.91
C SER A 394 -5.17 -6.22 6.52
N THR A 395 -4.28 -6.83 7.28
CA THR A 395 -4.03 -8.26 7.31
C THR A 395 -3.79 -8.72 8.75
N PRO A 396 -4.32 -9.88 9.16
CA PRO A 396 -4.06 -10.44 10.48
C PRO A 396 -2.59 -10.57 10.86
N ASP A 397 -1.71 -10.89 9.91
CA ASP A 397 -0.29 -11.23 10.11
C ASP A 397 0.36 -11.52 8.74
N GLY A 398 0.55 -10.47 7.93
CA GLY A 398 1.04 -10.61 6.55
C GLY A 398 1.66 -9.31 6.05
N GLU A 399 2.49 -9.37 5.02
CA GLU A 399 3.23 -8.18 4.56
C GLU A 399 2.29 -7.17 3.87
N ILE A 400 2.52 -5.87 4.10
CA ILE A 400 1.88 -4.80 3.31
C ILE A 400 2.99 -3.99 2.62
N THR A 401 3.07 -4.09 1.29
CA THR A 401 4.10 -3.39 0.50
C THR A 401 3.47 -2.54 -0.58
N ILE A 402 3.68 -1.23 -0.52
CA ILE A 402 3.10 -0.27 -1.46
C ILE A 402 4.20 0.55 -2.12
N LEU A 403 4.22 0.54 -3.44
CA LEU A 403 5.12 1.34 -4.27
C LEU A 403 4.32 2.39 -5.05
N ALA A 404 4.72 3.66 -4.93
CA ALA A 404 4.14 4.75 -5.69
C ALA A 404 5.25 5.65 -6.24
N ASP A 405 5.20 5.95 -7.54
CA ASP A 405 6.12 6.95 -8.12
C ASP A 405 5.72 8.38 -7.71
N GLY A 406 4.47 8.59 -7.28
CA GLY A 406 3.97 9.84 -6.70
C GLY A 406 3.87 9.81 -5.17
N ASN A 407 2.95 10.58 -4.60
CA ASN A 407 2.72 10.65 -3.15
C ASN A 407 1.89 9.47 -2.63
N ILE A 408 2.14 9.02 -1.41
CA ILE A 408 1.30 8.07 -0.68
C ILE A 408 0.53 8.81 0.41
N GLN A 409 -0.79 8.68 0.43
CA GLN A 409 -1.66 9.17 1.51
C GLN A 409 -2.36 7.99 2.19
N ALA A 410 -1.95 7.65 3.39
CA ALA A 410 -2.38 6.44 4.11
C ALA A 410 -3.22 6.77 5.34
N THR A 411 -4.54 6.55 5.29
CA THR A 411 -5.40 6.74 6.46
C THR A 411 -5.16 5.64 7.50
N LYS A 412 -5.24 4.37 7.12
CA LYS A 412 -5.07 3.27 8.07
C LYS A 412 -4.45 2.04 7.44
N LEU A 413 -3.30 1.62 7.95
CA LEU A 413 -2.61 0.39 7.57
C LEU A 413 -2.34 -0.45 8.82
N VAL A 414 -2.76 -1.72 8.80
CA VAL A 414 -2.57 -2.65 9.93
C VAL A 414 -2.07 -4.00 9.43
N SER A 415 -0.85 -4.38 9.82
CA SER A 415 -0.39 -5.78 9.87
C SER A 415 -0.41 -6.20 11.33
N GLY A 416 -1.23 -7.20 11.66
CA GLY A 416 -1.29 -7.75 13.01
C GLY A 416 -0.21 -8.78 13.27
N ASP A 417 -0.31 -9.46 14.43
CA ASP A 417 0.55 -10.58 14.82
C ASP A 417 -0.34 -11.71 15.36
N LEU A 418 -0.20 -12.93 14.83
CA LEU A 418 -0.89 -14.11 15.36
C LEU A 418 -0.10 -14.81 16.48
N GLY A 419 1.03 -14.23 16.90
CA GLY A 419 1.93 -14.73 17.93
C GLY A 419 2.76 -15.92 17.47
N ASP A 420 2.98 -16.05 16.16
CA ASP A 420 3.68 -17.18 15.56
C ASP A 420 5.18 -16.92 15.30
N ASN A 421 5.65 -15.70 15.58
CA ASN A 421 7.01 -15.18 15.39
C ASN A 421 7.45 -15.10 13.92
N ASN A 422 6.53 -15.04 12.97
CA ASN A 422 6.89 -14.54 11.64
C ASN A 422 7.12 -13.03 11.72
N ASP A 423 8.07 -12.55 10.91
CA ASP A 423 8.39 -11.14 10.81
C ASP A 423 7.72 -10.63 9.53
N PHE A 424 6.57 -9.96 9.63
CA PHE A 424 5.95 -9.27 8.50
C PHE A 424 6.09 -7.76 8.65
N ASP A 425 6.45 -7.12 7.54
CA ASP A 425 6.77 -5.70 7.52
C ASP A 425 5.65 -4.91 6.83
N ILE A 426 5.55 -3.64 7.19
CA ILE A 426 4.85 -2.65 6.36
C ILE A 426 5.91 -1.80 5.65
N THR A 427 5.95 -1.90 4.33
CA THR A 427 6.88 -1.15 3.48
C THR A 427 6.13 -0.17 2.58
N LEU A 428 6.43 1.13 2.73
CA LEU A 428 5.93 2.19 1.84
C LEU A 428 7.11 2.86 1.13
N THR A 429 7.10 2.84 -0.21
CA THR A 429 8.11 3.52 -1.03
C THR A 429 7.44 4.53 -1.94
N SER A 430 7.80 5.81 -1.79
CA SER A 430 7.17 6.95 -2.46
C SER A 430 8.20 7.78 -3.22
N GLY A 431 7.96 8.02 -4.51
CA GLY A 431 8.68 9.04 -5.29
C GLY A 431 8.24 10.48 -4.95
N GLY A 432 7.18 10.63 -4.15
CA GLY A 432 6.71 11.88 -3.57
C GLY A 432 6.88 11.92 -2.05
N ALA A 433 5.89 12.49 -1.36
CA ALA A 433 5.79 12.48 0.10
C ALA A 433 5.04 11.24 0.59
N ILE A 434 5.21 10.90 1.87
CA ILE A 434 4.35 9.94 2.58
C ILE A 434 3.59 10.72 3.66
N THR A 435 2.26 10.73 3.56
CA THR A 435 1.39 11.28 4.59
C THR A 435 0.52 10.17 5.17
N PHE A 436 0.33 10.15 6.49
CA PHE A 436 -0.50 9.10 7.10
C PHE A 436 -1.27 9.53 8.35
N ASP A 437 -2.36 8.82 8.67
CA ASP A 437 -3.03 8.95 9.96
C ASP A 437 -2.55 7.87 10.95
N GLU A 438 -2.67 6.59 10.61
CA GLU A 438 -2.28 5.47 11.47
C GLU A 438 -1.62 4.33 10.67
N ILE A 439 -0.42 3.91 11.08
CA ILE A 439 0.25 2.72 10.56
C ILE A 439 0.70 1.85 11.74
N MET A 440 0.22 0.61 11.78
CA MET A 440 0.55 -0.37 12.82
C MET A 440 1.08 -1.65 12.18
N GLY A 441 2.32 -1.99 12.48
CA GLY A 441 2.93 -3.27 12.10
C GLY A 441 3.30 -4.07 13.34
N ASP A 442 3.50 -5.36 13.15
CA ASP A 442 3.96 -6.29 14.17
C ASP A 442 5.48 -6.27 14.34
N HIS A 443 6.24 -6.25 13.23
CA HIS A 443 7.69 -6.29 13.25
C HIS A 443 8.34 -4.96 12.86
N GLN A 444 8.45 -4.63 11.57
CA GLN A 444 9.12 -3.42 11.11
C GLN A 444 8.25 -2.54 10.22
N LEU A 445 8.30 -1.22 10.47
CA LEU A 445 7.83 -0.20 9.55
C LEU A 445 9.01 0.32 8.73
N LYS A 446 8.91 0.27 7.41
CA LYS A 446 9.90 0.83 6.49
C LYS A 446 9.25 1.85 5.57
N LEU A 447 9.50 3.13 5.83
CA LEU A 447 8.94 4.24 5.06
C LEU A 447 10.07 4.95 4.33
N THR A 448 10.03 4.96 3.00
CA THR A 448 11.03 5.63 2.14
C THR A 448 10.34 6.66 1.24
N SER A 449 10.76 7.92 1.36
CA SER A 449 10.16 9.08 0.69
C SER A 449 11.23 9.91 0.01
N GLU A 450 11.02 10.25 -1.27
CA GLU A 450 11.85 11.24 -1.98
C GLU A 450 11.55 12.69 -1.54
N LYS A 451 10.58 12.89 -0.64
CA LYS A 451 10.28 14.18 0.01
C LYS A 451 10.21 14.02 1.52
N ASP A 452 9.12 14.44 2.14
CA ASP A 452 8.85 14.39 3.57
C ASP A 452 8.06 13.13 3.97
N ILE A 453 8.18 12.77 5.25
CA ILE A 453 7.31 11.80 5.93
C ILE A 453 6.57 12.54 7.03
N THR A 454 5.25 12.65 6.94
CA THR A 454 4.42 13.35 7.94
C THR A 454 3.18 12.53 8.30
N GLY A 455 2.70 12.59 9.55
CA GLY A 455 1.53 11.83 9.93
C GLY A 455 1.09 12.01 11.38
N ASN A 456 0.29 11.08 11.92
CA ASN A 456 -0.02 11.05 13.35
C ASN A 456 0.76 9.94 14.05
N SER A 457 0.39 8.67 13.86
CA SER A 457 0.84 7.55 14.70
C SER A 457 1.51 6.44 13.89
N LEU A 458 2.66 5.97 14.38
CA LEU A 458 3.37 4.79 13.92
C LEU A 458 3.59 3.83 15.10
N ALA A 459 3.27 2.55 14.95
CA ALA A 459 3.53 1.54 15.99
C ALA A 459 4.05 0.24 15.38
N ALA A 460 5.15 -0.29 15.92
CA ALA A 460 5.74 -1.60 15.59
C ALA A 460 6.90 -1.90 16.55
N GLN A 461 7.59 -3.04 16.41
CA GLN A 461 8.84 -3.25 17.15
C GLN A 461 9.95 -2.31 16.65
N LYS A 462 10.06 -2.10 15.34
CA LYS A 462 11.13 -1.32 14.71
C LYS A 462 10.58 -0.33 13.67
N ALA A 463 11.24 0.81 13.50
CA ALA A 463 10.97 1.72 12.41
C ALA A 463 12.24 2.18 11.71
N LEU A 464 12.25 2.09 10.38
CA LEU A 464 13.23 2.69 9.48
C LEU A 464 12.52 3.78 8.66
N LEU A 465 12.87 5.04 8.92
CA LEU A 465 12.27 6.21 8.29
C LEU A 465 13.31 6.93 7.43
N ILE A 466 13.13 6.92 6.11
CA ILE A 466 14.06 7.54 5.15
C ILE A 466 13.33 8.62 4.37
N ALA A 467 13.76 9.87 4.51
CA ALA A 467 13.22 11.03 3.82
C ALA A 467 14.36 11.90 3.26
N LYS A 468 14.03 12.71 2.26
CA LYS A 468 14.98 13.72 1.74
C LYS A 468 14.78 15.09 2.37
N THR A 469 13.54 15.46 2.70
CA THR A 469 13.21 16.86 3.06
C THR A 469 12.56 17.03 4.44
N GLY A 470 12.58 16.01 5.30
CA GLY A 470 12.09 16.10 6.69
C GLY A 470 11.22 14.92 7.14
N ILE A 471 11.18 14.71 8.45
CA ILE A 471 10.41 13.63 9.10
C ILE A 471 9.68 14.24 10.30
N GLY A 472 8.35 14.31 10.22
CA GLY A 472 7.55 15.11 11.16
C GLY A 472 7.74 16.62 10.95
N THR A 473 7.05 17.41 11.77
CA THR A 473 7.13 18.88 11.75
C THR A 473 7.09 19.45 13.17
N LEU A 474 7.57 20.68 13.36
CA LEU A 474 7.56 21.33 14.68
C LEU A 474 6.15 21.42 15.29
N ASP A 475 5.14 21.69 14.46
CA ASP A 475 3.74 21.79 14.91
C ASP A 475 3.09 20.41 15.12
N LYS A 476 3.71 19.35 14.59
CA LYS A 476 3.17 17.99 14.56
C LYS A 476 4.32 16.99 14.40
N ALA A 477 4.94 16.66 15.53
CA ALA A 477 5.89 15.56 15.61
C ALA A 477 5.19 14.25 15.27
N LEU A 478 5.95 13.27 14.77
CA LEU A 478 5.44 11.92 14.61
C LEU A 478 5.33 11.26 15.98
N GLU A 479 4.17 10.71 16.31
CA GLU A 479 4.00 9.90 17.51
C GLU A 479 4.35 8.45 17.18
N LEU A 480 5.38 7.93 17.83
CA LEU A 480 5.91 6.59 17.64
C LEU A 480 5.64 5.74 18.89
N GLU A 481 5.34 4.47 18.65
CA GLU A 481 5.38 3.41 19.65
C GLU A 481 6.28 2.30 19.11
N VAL A 482 7.60 2.54 19.16
CA VAL A 482 8.62 1.58 18.70
C VAL A 482 9.70 1.36 19.75
N GLU A 483 10.33 0.19 19.68
CA GLU A 483 11.49 -0.16 20.52
C GLU A 483 12.80 0.25 19.87
N LYS A 484 12.86 0.22 18.53
CA LYS A 484 14.06 0.49 17.74
C LYS A 484 13.80 1.46 16.61
N LEU A 485 14.69 2.42 16.42
CA LEU A 485 14.53 3.47 15.43
C LEU A 485 15.83 3.74 14.66
N ASP A 486 15.67 3.88 13.34
CA ASP A 486 16.67 4.34 12.38
C ASP A 486 16.04 5.44 11.50
N VAL A 487 16.69 6.60 11.39
CA VAL A 487 16.13 7.81 10.76
C VAL A 487 17.14 8.52 9.86
N LEU A 488 16.80 8.64 8.59
CA LEU A 488 17.59 9.35 7.59
C LEU A 488 16.83 10.55 7.02
N ASN A 489 17.44 11.73 7.11
CA ASN A 489 17.00 12.98 6.48
C ASN A 489 18.17 13.65 5.75
N THR A 490 18.22 13.50 4.43
CA THR A 490 19.47 13.61 3.66
C THR A 490 19.68 14.92 2.88
N GLU A 491 18.64 15.70 2.54
CA GLU A 491 18.78 16.92 1.74
C GLU A 491 18.38 18.21 2.47
N SER A 492 17.24 18.23 3.19
CA SER A 492 16.74 19.42 3.88
C SER A 492 15.65 19.09 4.92
N GLY A 493 15.04 20.11 5.54
CA GLY A 493 14.03 19.93 6.59
C GLY A 493 14.59 19.35 7.88
N ASP A 494 13.73 19.11 8.87
CA ASP A 494 14.10 18.71 10.23
C ASP A 494 13.45 17.37 10.60
N ILE A 495 13.88 16.79 11.73
CA ILE A 495 13.30 15.55 12.30
C ILE A 495 12.53 15.91 13.58
N TYR A 496 11.26 15.58 13.70
CA TYR A 496 10.44 15.77 14.89
C TYR A 496 9.70 14.49 15.27
N ILE A 497 10.13 13.84 16.35
CA ILE A 497 9.64 12.52 16.78
C ILE A 497 9.36 12.53 18.29
N ASN A 498 8.22 11.99 18.67
CA ASN A 498 7.85 11.67 20.04
C ASN A 498 7.63 10.15 20.16
N ASN A 499 8.50 9.43 20.86
CA ASN A 499 8.30 8.01 21.14
C ASN A 499 7.66 7.82 22.52
N ALA A 500 6.59 7.02 22.58
CA ALA A 500 5.83 6.82 23.81
C ALA A 500 6.60 6.03 24.87
N ASN A 501 7.38 5.03 24.47
CA ASN A 501 8.06 4.09 25.36
C ASN A 501 9.59 4.27 25.31
N SER A 502 10.33 3.40 26.02
CA SER A 502 11.79 3.32 25.87
C SER A 502 12.18 3.10 24.42
N LEU A 503 13.28 3.72 24.00
CA LEU A 503 13.73 3.73 22.61
C LEU A 503 15.22 3.42 22.51
N SER A 504 15.59 2.50 21.62
CA SER A 504 16.96 2.33 21.16
C SER A 504 17.13 2.92 19.76
N LEU A 505 18.10 3.83 19.61
CA LEU A 505 18.57 4.29 18.31
C LEU A 505 19.61 3.28 17.78
N VAL A 506 19.24 2.56 16.72
CA VAL A 506 20.04 1.47 16.14
C VAL A 506 20.15 1.63 14.63
N ASP A 507 21.25 1.17 14.06
CA ASP A 507 21.40 1.05 12.60
C ASP A 507 20.58 -0.15 12.09
N LEU A 508 19.47 0.12 11.39
CA LEU A 508 18.62 -0.90 10.76
C LEU A 508 18.95 -1.10 9.28
N ASN A 509 19.66 -0.16 8.66
CA ASN A 509 19.91 -0.13 7.23
C ASN A 509 21.36 -0.51 6.83
N ALA A 510 22.22 -0.75 7.81
CA ALA A 510 23.64 -1.09 7.72
C ALA A 510 24.54 0.04 7.16
N ASP A 511 24.19 1.31 7.40
CA ASP A 511 25.03 2.48 7.06
C ASP A 511 25.96 2.92 8.20
N GLY A 512 25.86 2.28 9.37
CA GLY A 512 26.61 2.57 10.59
C GLY A 512 26.01 3.70 11.44
N GLN A 513 24.83 4.21 11.12
CA GLN A 513 24.19 5.33 11.80
C GLN A 513 22.74 4.95 12.17
N ALA A 514 22.30 5.36 13.36
CA ALA A 514 20.87 5.33 13.69
C ALA A 514 20.17 6.63 13.29
N ILE A 515 20.93 7.72 13.21
CA ILE A 515 20.41 9.01 12.75
C ILE A 515 21.42 9.61 11.80
N GLN A 516 20.95 9.96 10.60
CA GLN A 516 21.65 10.81 9.66
C GLN A 516 20.76 12.00 9.32
N ASN A 517 21.05 13.18 9.86
CA ASN A 517 20.20 14.35 9.68
C ASN A 517 21.00 15.56 9.21
N ILE A 518 20.75 16.05 8.00
CA ILE A 518 21.37 17.31 7.54
C ILE A 518 20.71 18.56 8.15
N GLY A 519 19.50 18.40 8.69
CA GLY A 519 18.71 19.44 9.34
C GLY A 519 18.89 19.54 10.83
N GLY A 520 17.92 20.19 11.47
CA GLY A 520 17.78 20.24 12.93
C GLY A 520 16.66 19.31 13.39
N GLY A 521 16.10 19.58 14.57
CA GLY A 521 14.92 18.88 15.03
C GLY A 521 14.92 18.50 16.51
N GLU A 522 14.05 17.56 16.84
CA GLU A 522 13.83 17.06 18.19
C GLU A 522 13.43 15.58 18.17
N ILE A 523 14.05 14.79 19.04
CA ILE A 523 13.59 13.46 19.43
C ILE A 523 13.27 13.48 20.91
N VAL A 524 12.03 13.11 21.24
CA VAL A 524 11.55 12.99 22.61
C VAL A 524 11.17 11.54 22.88
N THR A 525 11.59 10.98 24.00
CA THR A 525 10.96 9.80 24.60
C THR A 525 10.51 10.10 26.03
N SER A 526 9.43 9.47 26.45
CA SER A 526 8.92 9.62 27.82
C SER A 526 9.68 8.78 28.86
N GLU A 527 10.46 7.78 28.41
CA GLU A 527 11.23 6.87 29.26
C GLU A 527 12.72 6.90 28.86
N GLU A 528 13.39 5.74 28.85
CA GLU A 528 14.82 5.58 28.57
C GLU A 528 15.11 5.71 27.07
N LEU A 529 16.18 6.42 26.72
CA LEU A 529 16.76 6.46 25.39
C LEU A 529 18.15 5.83 25.40
N VAL A 530 18.37 4.80 24.59
CA VAL A 530 19.69 4.21 24.38
C VAL A 530 20.19 4.55 22.98
N ILE A 531 21.41 5.07 22.87
CA ILE A 531 22.06 5.37 21.60
C ILE A 531 23.08 4.26 21.31
N GLU A 532 22.64 3.21 20.63
CA GLU A 532 23.45 2.01 20.31
C GLU A 532 24.22 2.16 18.99
N SER A 533 23.88 3.15 18.16
CA SER A 533 24.56 3.43 16.89
C SER A 533 24.73 4.93 16.69
N ALA A 534 25.68 5.31 15.82
CA ALA A 534 26.10 6.70 15.70
C ALA A 534 24.95 7.64 15.30
N VAL A 535 25.00 8.86 15.84
CA VAL A 535 24.09 9.95 15.48
C VAL A 535 24.90 11.03 14.78
N ASN A 536 24.56 11.36 13.54
CA ASN A 536 25.10 12.51 12.84
C ASN A 536 23.98 13.52 12.57
N GLN A 537 24.19 14.76 13.01
CA GLN A 537 23.25 15.85 12.82
C GLN A 537 23.92 17.14 12.33
N GLY A 538 23.17 17.95 11.57
CA GLY A 538 23.69 19.12 10.86
C GLY A 538 23.21 20.50 11.34
N LYS A 539 22.27 20.65 12.28
CA LYS A 539 21.79 21.95 12.81
C LYS A 539 21.29 21.78 14.25
N ASP A 540 20.60 22.78 14.81
CA ASP A 540 20.06 22.70 16.16
C ASP A 540 19.21 21.43 16.36
N PHE A 541 19.68 20.54 17.23
CA PHE A 541 19.08 19.22 17.43
C PHE A 541 18.94 18.93 18.92
N THR A 542 17.73 18.56 19.32
CA THR A 542 17.40 18.30 20.72
C THR A 542 17.03 16.85 20.95
N ILE A 543 17.64 16.24 21.96
CA ILE A 543 17.28 14.92 22.45
C ILE A 543 16.71 15.09 23.86
N LYS A 544 15.49 14.61 24.09
CA LYS A 544 14.82 14.66 25.39
C LYS A 544 14.41 13.26 25.83
N ALA A 545 14.79 12.87 27.03
CA ALA A 545 14.40 11.59 27.61
C ALA A 545 14.39 11.66 29.14
N LYS A 546 13.75 10.68 29.77
CA LYS A 546 13.85 10.53 31.22
C LYS A 546 15.26 10.10 31.61
N GLU A 547 15.79 9.10 30.92
CA GLU A 547 17.15 8.59 31.07
C GLU A 547 17.78 8.51 29.68
N VAL A 548 19.08 8.80 29.58
CA VAL A 548 19.83 8.63 28.32
C VAL A 548 21.08 7.82 28.59
N ASP A 549 21.27 6.74 27.85
CA ASP A 549 22.51 5.95 27.79
C ASP A 549 23.15 6.07 26.40
N ILE A 550 24.36 6.61 26.34
CA ILE A 550 25.07 6.88 25.09
C ILE A 550 26.22 5.88 24.93
N GLN A 551 26.01 4.88 24.07
CA GLN A 551 26.97 3.81 23.78
C GLN A 551 27.77 4.04 22.50
N GLU A 552 27.34 4.99 21.67
CA GLU A 552 28.02 5.37 20.43
C GLU A 552 28.16 6.88 20.24
N THR A 553 28.97 7.26 19.25
CA THR A 553 29.33 8.67 19.02
C THR A 553 28.16 9.51 18.50
N ILE A 554 28.00 10.70 19.08
CA ILE A 554 27.14 11.75 18.55
C ILE A 554 28.02 12.84 17.90
N THR A 555 27.74 13.14 16.64
CA THR A 555 28.46 14.15 15.85
C THR A 555 27.51 15.26 15.42
N HIS A 556 27.91 16.51 15.69
CA HIS A 556 27.29 17.72 15.18
C HIS A 556 28.25 18.40 14.18
N ASP A 557 27.91 18.31 12.90
CA ASP A 557 28.85 18.63 11.81
C ASP A 557 28.94 20.12 11.45
N ASN A 558 27.98 20.95 11.88
CA ASN A 558 27.90 22.37 11.51
C ASN A 558 27.76 23.30 12.72
N GLN A 559 27.64 24.61 12.45
CA GLN A 559 27.23 25.59 13.44
C GLN A 559 25.80 25.31 13.92
N GLY A 560 25.58 25.38 15.23
CA GLY A 560 24.29 25.13 15.87
C GLY A 560 24.47 24.72 17.32
N GLU A 561 23.42 24.16 17.92
CA GLU A 561 23.44 23.60 19.27
C GLU A 561 22.92 22.17 19.27
N ILE A 562 23.69 21.25 19.84
CA ILE A 562 23.16 19.95 20.25
C ILE A 562 22.74 20.01 21.72
N THR A 563 21.46 19.77 21.98
CA THR A 563 20.88 19.83 23.33
C THR A 563 20.46 18.45 23.80
N LEU A 564 20.96 18.03 24.96
CA LEU A 564 20.50 16.85 25.69
C LEU A 564 19.72 17.31 26.92
N THR A 565 18.40 17.09 26.95
CA THR A 565 17.58 17.33 28.15
C THR A 565 17.22 16.00 28.80
N VAL A 566 17.79 15.72 29.96
CA VAL A 566 17.65 14.43 30.65
C VAL A 566 16.99 14.63 32.01
N PHE A 567 15.84 14.01 32.26
CA PHE A 567 15.10 14.30 33.50
C PHE A 567 15.63 13.56 34.73
N ASP A 568 16.37 12.47 34.56
CA ASP A 568 16.97 11.70 35.64
C ASP A 568 18.47 11.51 35.38
N THR A 569 18.88 10.37 34.81
CA THR A 569 20.29 10.02 34.67
C THR A 569 20.76 10.12 33.22
N LEU A 570 21.86 10.83 33.01
CA LEU A 570 22.67 10.74 31.79
C LEU A 570 23.86 9.83 32.07
N ALA A 571 23.89 8.67 31.40
CA ALA A 571 25.00 7.75 31.38
C ALA A 571 25.72 7.86 30.04
N PHE A 572 27.03 8.01 30.10
CA PHE A 572 27.88 8.16 28.92
C PHE A 572 29.19 7.45 29.22
N GLY A 573 29.36 6.26 28.64
CA GLY A 573 30.60 5.48 28.74
C GLY A 573 31.70 6.05 27.85
N SER A 574 32.55 5.18 27.29
CA SER A 574 33.70 5.52 26.41
C SER A 574 33.36 6.19 25.07
N SER A 575 32.14 6.69 24.92
CA SER A 575 31.61 7.30 23.71
C SER A 575 32.07 8.76 23.57
N LYS A 576 31.72 9.40 22.46
CA LYS A 576 32.08 10.80 22.18
C LYS A 576 30.85 11.62 21.80
N ILE A 577 30.71 12.82 22.35
CA ILE A 577 29.85 13.86 21.77
C ILE A 577 30.79 14.92 21.20
N GLN A 578 30.72 15.11 19.89
CA GLN A 578 31.59 16.04 19.19
C GLN A 578 30.80 17.07 18.39
N SER A 579 31.28 18.29 18.38
CA SER A 579 30.77 19.38 17.56
C SER A 579 31.95 20.09 16.89
N SER A 580 31.90 20.30 15.58
CA SER A 580 32.96 21.05 14.88
C SER A 580 32.95 22.51 15.33
N ASP A 581 31.89 23.24 14.97
CA ASP A 581 31.78 24.68 15.17
C ASP A 581 30.59 25.10 16.07
N GLY A 582 29.79 24.13 16.56
CA GLY A 582 28.58 24.37 17.35
C GLY A 582 28.74 24.15 18.87
N THR A 583 27.70 24.46 19.63
CA THR A 583 27.63 24.31 21.09
C THR A 583 27.12 22.93 21.49
N ILE A 584 27.68 22.35 22.55
CA ILE A 584 27.11 21.19 23.25
C ILE A 584 26.44 21.69 24.52
N SER A 585 25.17 21.34 24.70
CA SER A 585 24.34 21.79 25.83
C SER A 585 23.70 20.59 26.51
N ILE A 586 24.02 20.37 27.78
CA ILE A 586 23.49 19.26 28.56
C ILE A 586 22.71 19.86 29.73
N VAL A 587 21.43 19.51 29.82
CA VAL A 587 20.54 19.93 30.90
C VAL A 587 20.03 18.67 31.59
N THR A 588 20.37 18.47 32.85
CA THR A 588 19.87 17.37 33.67
C THR A 588 19.15 17.88 34.92
N ASN A 589 18.21 17.10 35.46
CA ASN A 589 17.70 17.38 36.81
C ASN A 589 18.41 16.59 37.90
N ASN A 590 19.13 15.51 37.58
CA ASN A 590 19.74 14.65 38.57
C ASN A 590 21.23 14.41 38.23
N ALA A 591 21.69 13.16 38.21
CA ALA A 591 23.10 12.84 38.09
C ALA A 591 23.57 12.77 36.62
N ILE A 592 24.83 13.16 36.40
CA ILE A 592 25.56 12.90 35.15
C ILE A 592 26.74 12.00 35.51
N SER A 593 26.82 10.85 34.84
CA SER A 593 27.95 9.93 34.95
C SER A 593 28.64 9.81 33.59
N ILE A 594 29.83 10.38 33.48
CA ILE A 594 30.69 10.27 32.29
C ILE A 594 31.87 9.38 32.69
N ASP A 595 31.91 8.16 32.16
CA ASP A 595 32.91 7.13 32.43
C ASP A 595 33.71 6.89 31.15
N ASP A 596 34.98 7.32 31.06
CA ASP A 596 35.81 7.32 29.83
C ASP A 596 35.29 8.18 28.65
N GLY A 597 34.14 8.85 28.80
CA GLY A 597 33.52 9.61 27.72
C GLY A 597 34.15 10.97 27.45
N GLN A 598 34.02 11.46 26.20
CA GLN A 598 34.57 12.76 25.79
C GLN A 598 33.49 13.72 25.24
N LEU A 599 33.49 14.95 25.75
CA LEU A 599 32.80 16.09 25.10
C LEU A 599 33.84 16.95 24.40
N VAL A 600 33.68 17.12 23.08
CA VAL A 600 34.67 17.84 22.26
C VAL A 600 34.01 18.89 21.38
N THR A 601 34.54 20.11 21.40
CA THR A 601 34.15 21.15 20.42
C THR A 601 35.38 21.83 19.81
N GLU A 602 35.47 21.97 18.48
CA GLU A 602 36.67 22.61 17.89
C GLU A 602 36.69 24.13 18.10
N THR A 603 35.55 24.82 18.02
CA THR A 603 35.44 26.27 18.31
C THR A 603 34.20 26.66 19.14
N GLY A 604 33.38 25.68 19.51
CA GLY A 604 32.12 25.90 20.23
C GLY A 604 32.27 25.99 21.75
N ASN A 605 31.14 26.19 22.42
CA ASN A 605 31.08 26.13 23.88
C ASN A 605 30.52 24.78 24.36
N ILE A 606 30.86 24.41 25.59
CA ILE A 606 30.22 23.31 26.31
C ILE A 606 29.52 23.90 27.53
N THR A 607 28.22 23.67 27.64
CA THR A 607 27.41 24.07 28.79
C THR A 607 26.78 22.84 29.43
N ILE A 608 26.96 22.69 30.74
CA ILE A 608 26.33 21.64 31.53
C ILE A 608 25.57 22.29 32.68
N GLU A 609 24.26 22.09 32.73
CA GLU A 609 23.38 22.56 33.79
C GLU A 609 22.69 21.36 34.46
N GLY A 610 22.87 21.22 35.78
CA GLY A 610 22.40 20.09 36.55
C GLY A 610 22.18 20.40 38.02
N SER A 611 21.36 19.57 38.69
CA SER A 611 21.20 19.66 40.15
C SER A 611 21.90 18.52 40.91
N GLY A 612 22.18 17.39 40.26
CA GLY A 612 22.89 16.27 40.86
C GLY A 612 24.41 16.35 40.69
N SER A 613 25.08 15.30 41.15
CA SER A 613 26.54 15.16 40.99
C SER A 613 26.91 14.91 39.53
N LEU A 614 28.08 15.40 39.16
CA LEU A 614 28.70 15.26 37.85
C LEU A 614 30.08 14.63 38.06
N ALA A 615 30.35 13.50 37.41
CA ALA A 615 31.71 12.98 37.28
C ALA A 615 32.16 13.17 35.83
N VAL A 616 33.33 13.79 35.64
CA VAL A 616 33.92 14.07 34.33
C VAL A 616 35.33 13.53 34.30
N GLU A 617 35.60 12.64 33.36
CA GLU A 617 36.97 12.24 33.08
C GLU A 617 37.67 13.21 32.14
N SER A 618 37.06 13.58 31.01
CA SER A 618 37.72 14.46 30.03
C SER A 618 36.76 15.35 29.22
N PHE A 619 36.95 16.67 29.28
CA PHE A 619 36.37 17.65 28.35
C PHE A 619 37.47 18.44 27.62
N ASP A 620 37.34 18.59 26.31
CA ASP A 620 38.25 19.41 25.49
C ASP A 620 37.45 20.33 24.56
N THR A 621 37.48 21.63 24.85
CA THR A 621 36.95 22.68 23.99
C THR A 621 38.01 23.75 23.77
N THR A 622 37.95 24.44 22.63
CA THR A 622 38.73 25.69 22.46
C THR A 622 37.91 26.94 22.79
N GLY A 623 36.62 26.79 23.08
CA GLY A 623 35.73 27.86 23.53
C GLY A 623 35.57 27.87 25.05
N GLN A 624 34.37 28.24 25.52
CA GLN A 624 34.07 28.30 26.95
C GLN A 624 33.47 26.98 27.44
N LEU A 625 33.90 26.57 28.63
CA LEU A 625 33.29 25.49 29.40
C LEU A 625 32.58 26.08 30.62
N GLU A 626 31.26 25.89 30.70
CA GLU A 626 30.45 26.28 31.85
C GLU A 626 29.78 25.06 32.46
N ILE A 627 30.04 24.81 33.74
CA ILE A 627 29.42 23.74 34.54
C ILE A 627 28.64 24.38 35.70
N LYS A 628 27.35 24.07 35.80
CA LYS A 628 26.45 24.50 36.88
C LYS A 628 25.81 23.27 37.53
N ALA A 629 26.36 22.83 38.66
CA ALA A 629 25.92 21.68 39.46
C ALA A 629 25.54 22.10 40.90
N GLN A 630 24.58 23.04 41.04
CA GLN A 630 24.38 23.84 42.26
C GLN A 630 24.16 23.04 43.57
N SER A 631 23.63 21.82 43.50
CA SER A 631 23.47 20.92 44.67
C SER A 631 24.36 19.68 44.63
N GLY A 632 25.10 19.47 43.54
CA GLY A 632 25.91 18.30 43.27
C GLY A 632 27.40 18.46 43.55
N GLU A 633 28.07 17.33 43.69
CA GLU A 633 29.54 17.28 43.62
C GLU A 633 29.98 17.20 42.17
N VAL A 634 31.02 17.96 41.80
CA VAL A 634 31.68 17.85 40.50
C VAL A 634 33.04 17.17 40.73
N ALA A 635 33.17 15.92 40.29
CA ALA A 635 34.43 15.19 40.27
C ALA A 635 35.08 15.35 38.89
N ILE A 636 36.35 15.77 38.85
CA ILE A 636 37.03 16.21 37.62
C ILE A 636 38.31 15.39 37.44
N GLY A 637 38.55 14.88 36.24
CA GLY A 637 39.84 14.33 35.82
C GLY A 637 40.62 15.24 34.86
N HIS A 638 39.96 15.82 33.84
CA HIS A 638 40.65 16.69 32.88
C HIS A 638 39.69 17.63 32.15
N LEU A 639 39.87 18.94 32.28
CA LEU A 639 39.13 19.99 31.60
C LEU A 639 40.06 20.91 30.84
N LYS A 640 39.81 21.09 29.55
CA LYS A 640 40.54 22.02 28.69
C LYS A 640 39.56 22.94 27.97
N ALA A 641 39.72 24.26 28.17
CA ALA A 641 38.89 25.29 27.56
C ALA A 641 39.62 26.63 27.45
N GLU A 642 39.23 27.52 26.53
CA GLU A 642 39.71 28.91 26.55
C GLU A 642 39.34 29.57 27.88
N LYS A 643 38.12 29.33 28.39
CA LYS A 643 37.67 29.78 29.72
C LYS A 643 36.91 28.67 30.41
N ILE A 644 37.21 28.43 31.69
CA ILE A 644 36.50 27.44 32.51
C ILE A 644 35.74 28.14 33.64
N SER A 645 34.46 27.81 33.81
CA SER A 645 33.62 28.28 34.91
C SER A 645 32.85 27.11 35.53
N VAL A 646 33.04 26.87 36.83
CA VAL A 646 32.36 25.80 37.57
C VAL A 646 31.63 26.38 38.79
N ASP A 647 30.32 26.17 38.86
CA ASP A 647 29.46 26.48 40.00
C ASP A 647 28.88 25.18 40.58
N ALA A 648 29.25 24.79 41.80
CA ALA A 648 28.90 23.47 42.35
C ALA A 648 28.65 23.48 43.86
N ARG A 649 28.16 22.36 44.42
CA ARG A 649 28.19 22.17 45.89
C ARG A 649 29.62 21.94 46.36
N ARG A 650 30.33 21.01 45.73
CA ARG A 650 31.71 20.60 46.04
C ARG A 650 32.44 20.29 44.74
N ILE A 651 33.74 20.55 44.67
CA ILE A 651 34.60 20.10 43.56
C ILE A 651 35.70 19.20 44.13
N VAL A 652 35.94 18.06 43.48
CA VAL A 652 37.01 17.12 43.85
C VAL A 652 37.76 16.65 42.60
N ASP A 653 39.04 16.34 42.77
CA ASP A 653 39.77 15.51 41.81
C ASP A 653 39.16 14.09 41.80
N LEU A 654 38.88 13.58 40.61
CA LEU A 654 38.29 12.26 40.37
C LEU A 654 39.29 11.12 40.65
N ASN A 655 40.56 11.30 40.32
CA ASN A 655 41.59 10.26 40.33
C ASN A 655 42.64 10.43 41.45
N ASP A 656 42.70 11.61 42.09
CA ASP A 656 43.74 11.96 43.08
C ASP A 656 45.13 11.66 42.52
N ASP A 657 45.38 12.15 41.30
CA ASP A 657 46.59 11.85 40.55
C ASP A 657 47.61 13.02 40.56
N LEU A 658 48.32 13.26 39.45
CA LEU A 658 49.27 14.39 39.33
C LEU A 658 49.14 15.05 37.94
N LEU A 659 48.13 14.64 37.17
CA LEU A 659 47.82 15.21 35.88
C LEU A 659 46.94 16.43 36.13
N SER A 660 47.21 17.53 35.43
CA SER A 660 46.39 18.72 35.65
C SER A 660 44.93 18.47 35.26
N ASP A 661 44.04 18.75 36.20
CA ASP A 661 42.59 18.72 36.05
C ASP A 661 42.09 19.88 35.19
N PHE A 662 42.82 21.00 35.14
CA PHE A 662 42.44 22.19 34.39
C PHE A 662 43.56 22.66 33.47
N TYR A 663 43.18 23.02 32.25
CA TYR A 663 43.99 23.74 31.27
C TYR A 663 43.17 24.89 30.69
N SER A 664 43.56 26.12 30.99
CA SER A 664 42.88 27.29 30.43
C SER A 664 43.81 28.39 29.94
N ASP A 665 43.51 28.93 28.75
CA ASP A 665 44.19 30.11 28.23
C ASP A 665 43.72 31.43 28.90
N GLN A 666 42.62 31.36 29.66
CA GLN A 666 42.06 32.47 30.46
C GLN A 666 41.87 32.06 31.93
N ILE A 667 41.11 32.88 32.67
CA ILE A 667 40.84 32.68 34.09
C ILE A 667 39.91 31.48 34.28
N ILE A 668 40.29 30.57 35.17
CA ILE A 668 39.45 29.52 35.72
C ILE A 668 38.64 30.11 36.87
N GLU A 669 37.32 30.11 36.77
CA GLU A 669 36.39 30.59 37.80
C GLU A 669 35.74 29.40 38.53
N LEU A 670 36.05 29.21 39.81
CA LEU A 670 35.47 28.16 40.65
C LEU A 670 34.60 28.79 41.74
N ARG A 671 33.33 28.41 41.81
CA ARG A 671 32.39 28.86 42.84
C ARG A 671 31.76 27.62 43.47
N VAL A 672 32.00 27.39 44.75
CA VAL A 672 31.42 26.26 45.47
C VAL A 672 30.77 26.67 46.77
N SER A 673 29.67 25.99 47.10
CA SER A 673 28.99 26.21 48.39
C SER A 673 29.66 25.50 49.56
N GLU A 674 30.52 24.50 49.31
CA GLU A 674 31.29 23.74 50.31
C GLU A 674 32.80 23.88 50.05
N SER A 675 33.46 22.82 49.54
CA SER A 675 34.93 22.72 49.41
C SER A 675 35.38 22.47 47.97
N ILE A 676 36.64 22.82 47.71
CA ILE A 676 37.44 22.45 46.54
C ILE A 676 38.60 21.60 47.05
N LEU A 677 38.71 20.34 46.62
CA LEU A 677 39.65 19.37 47.21
C LEU A 677 40.56 18.75 46.15
N ASN A 678 41.86 18.74 46.45
CA ASN A 678 42.93 18.06 45.70
C ASN A 678 43.04 18.41 44.21
N LEU A 679 42.62 19.60 43.76
CA LEU A 679 42.67 19.91 42.34
C LEU A 679 44.09 20.18 41.85
N ASP A 680 44.49 19.50 40.78
CA ASP A 680 45.75 19.69 40.08
C ASP A 680 45.64 20.74 38.97
N ILE A 681 46.48 21.76 39.01
CA ILE A 681 46.40 22.94 38.15
C ILE A 681 47.59 22.98 37.19
N ALA A 682 47.32 23.28 35.91
CA ALA A 682 48.36 23.39 34.89
C ALA A 682 49.26 24.62 35.12
N PRO A 683 50.52 24.58 34.67
CA PRO A 683 51.44 25.70 34.83
C PRO A 683 50.95 26.96 34.13
N ARG A 684 50.97 28.08 34.87
CA ARG A 684 50.63 29.45 34.47
C ARG A 684 49.14 29.76 34.34
N ASP A 685 48.28 28.83 34.70
CA ASP A 685 46.85 29.10 34.75
C ASP A 685 46.54 30.09 35.87
N GLN A 686 45.55 30.95 35.61
CA GLN A 686 45.04 31.91 36.60
C GLN A 686 43.72 31.39 37.17
N ILE A 687 43.59 31.39 38.50
CA ILE A 687 42.40 30.87 39.20
C ILE A 687 41.77 31.94 40.09
N ASP A 688 40.47 32.12 39.93
CA ASP A 688 39.58 32.76 40.90
C ASP A 688 38.71 31.68 41.55
N ALA A 689 38.78 31.52 42.88
CA ALA A 689 38.06 30.46 43.58
C ALA A 689 37.37 30.93 44.85
N TYR A 690 36.10 30.53 45.01
CA TYR A 690 35.24 30.93 46.13
C TYR A 690 34.63 29.69 46.76
N ALA A 691 34.89 29.45 48.05
CA ALA A 691 34.37 28.32 48.81
C ALA A 691 33.88 28.78 50.19
N SER A 692 32.92 28.07 50.79
CA SER A 692 32.55 28.35 52.20
C SER A 692 33.40 27.57 53.19
N GLN A 693 34.05 26.50 52.74
CA GLN A 693 34.90 25.61 53.52
C GLN A 693 36.33 25.62 52.96
N ASP A 694 36.88 24.48 52.56
CA ASP A 694 38.30 24.34 52.26
C ASP A 694 38.56 24.52 50.76
N ILE A 695 39.69 25.15 50.41
CA ILE A 695 40.27 25.13 49.08
C ILE A 695 41.65 24.48 49.17
N GLN A 696 41.83 23.37 48.45
CA GLN A 696 43.09 22.64 48.32
C GLN A 696 43.46 22.54 46.85
N LEU A 697 44.58 23.18 46.47
CA LEU A 697 45.10 23.22 45.11
C LEU A 697 46.54 22.72 45.08
N ASN A 698 46.85 21.92 44.08
CA ASN A 698 48.17 21.42 43.76
C ASN A 698 48.56 21.94 42.38
N ALA A 699 49.77 22.47 42.20
CA ALA A 699 50.23 22.97 40.89
C ALA A 699 51.56 22.32 40.51
N ILE A 700 51.58 21.70 39.33
CA ILE A 700 52.80 21.07 38.78
C ILE A 700 53.83 22.10 38.24
N GLY A 701 53.56 23.40 38.40
CA GLY A 701 54.42 24.48 37.91
C GLY A 701 54.10 25.82 38.57
N ASP A 702 54.31 26.91 37.83
CA ASP A 702 53.90 28.25 38.29
C ASP A 702 52.36 28.31 38.38
N ILE A 703 51.79 28.98 39.38
CA ILE A 703 50.35 29.22 39.49
C ILE A 703 50.07 30.68 39.82
N ILE A 704 49.01 31.25 39.23
CA ILE A 704 48.53 32.60 39.52
C ILE A 704 47.18 32.49 40.25
N LEU A 705 47.18 32.82 41.54
CA LEU A 705 45.99 32.90 42.36
C LEU A 705 45.45 34.33 42.28
N GLY A 706 44.34 34.52 41.58
CA GLY A 706 43.66 35.81 41.45
C GLY A 706 42.94 36.17 42.75
N THR A 707 41.61 36.04 42.78
CA THR A 707 40.81 36.19 44.01
C THR A 707 40.44 34.82 44.57
N ILE A 708 40.98 34.49 45.75
CA ILE A 708 40.64 33.26 46.48
C ILE A 708 39.98 33.62 47.81
N GLU A 709 38.79 33.10 48.07
CA GLU A 709 38.04 33.32 49.33
C GLU A 709 37.53 31.98 49.88
N ALA A 710 37.95 31.60 51.09
CA ALA A 710 37.58 30.32 51.72
C ALA A 710 37.61 30.36 53.27
N ALA A 711 37.25 29.25 53.91
CA ALA A 711 37.62 29.02 55.30
C ALA A 711 39.11 28.71 55.41
N ASN A 712 39.54 27.57 54.88
CA ASN A 712 40.95 27.21 54.81
C ASN A 712 41.43 27.26 53.36
N ILE A 713 42.63 27.82 53.14
CA ILE A 713 43.28 27.84 51.83
C ILE A 713 44.62 27.12 51.94
N THR A 714 44.77 26.02 51.22
CA THR A 714 46.03 25.27 51.09
C THR A 714 46.43 25.21 49.63
N VAL A 715 47.61 25.73 49.29
CA VAL A 715 48.15 25.66 47.93
C VAL A 715 49.56 25.09 47.98
N GLN A 716 49.80 24.04 47.21
CA GLN A 716 51.13 23.46 46.99
C GLN A 716 51.53 23.63 45.53
N ALA A 717 52.74 24.12 45.26
CA ALA A 717 53.22 24.29 43.88
C ALA A 717 54.68 23.87 43.72
N GLU A 718 55.01 23.23 42.58
CA GLU A 718 56.41 23.00 42.21
C GLU A 718 57.10 24.29 41.73
N GLY A 719 56.35 25.19 41.09
CA GLY A 719 56.82 26.49 40.60
C GLY A 719 56.37 27.66 41.47
N ASN A 720 56.49 28.89 40.95
CA ASN A 720 56.16 30.09 41.72
C ASN A 720 54.67 30.16 42.04
N ILE A 721 54.32 30.58 43.25
CA ILE A 721 52.95 30.93 43.61
C ILE A 721 52.83 32.46 43.53
N THR A 722 52.00 32.99 42.64
CA THR A 722 51.67 34.42 42.60
C THR A 722 50.28 34.64 43.18
N ALA A 723 50.19 35.22 44.37
CA ALA A 723 48.97 35.41 45.14
C ALA A 723 48.51 36.88 45.12
N MET A 724 47.50 37.18 44.31
CA MET A 724 46.98 38.55 44.16
C MET A 724 46.05 38.95 45.33
N LYS A 725 44.99 38.18 45.58
CA LYS A 725 44.06 38.48 46.68
C LYS A 725 43.54 37.19 47.33
N LEU A 726 44.06 36.85 48.50
CA LEU A 726 43.64 35.69 49.28
C LEU A 726 42.96 36.15 50.58
N THR A 727 41.79 35.59 50.87
CA THR A 727 41.05 35.85 52.12
C THR A 727 40.55 34.54 52.72
N GLY A 728 41.14 34.14 53.85
CA GLY A 728 40.79 32.96 54.62
C GLY A 728 40.10 33.35 55.93
N SER A 729 38.91 32.82 56.20
CA SER A 729 38.26 32.98 57.52
C SER A 729 38.82 32.05 58.60
N GLN A 730 39.74 31.15 58.21
CA GLN A 730 40.56 30.34 59.10
C GLN A 730 42.03 30.44 58.63
N ASP A 731 42.65 29.31 58.27
CA ASP A 731 44.09 29.23 57.98
C ASP A 731 44.39 29.42 56.49
N ILE A 732 45.54 30.03 56.20
CA ILE A 732 46.12 30.07 54.84
C ILE A 732 47.50 29.43 54.89
N THR A 733 47.75 28.43 54.05
CA THR A 733 49.04 27.76 53.87
C THR A 733 49.43 27.76 52.39
N LEU A 734 50.53 28.43 52.05
CA LEU A 734 51.14 28.39 50.72
C LEU A 734 52.50 27.74 50.82
N GLU A 735 52.73 26.65 50.09
CA GLU A 735 53.97 25.89 50.08
C GLU A 735 54.50 25.73 48.65
N THR A 736 55.77 26.08 48.43
CA THR A 736 56.41 25.91 47.12
C THR A 736 57.92 25.71 47.23
N ASN A 737 58.49 25.04 46.23
CA ASN A 737 59.93 24.98 46.01
C ASN A 737 60.51 26.28 45.39
N ALA A 738 59.68 27.18 44.88
CA ALA A 738 60.09 28.40 44.20
C ALA A 738 59.67 29.65 45.01
N ASN A 739 59.42 30.79 44.34
CA ASN A 739 59.02 32.01 45.04
C ASN A 739 57.54 32.00 45.39
N ILE A 740 57.21 32.65 46.50
CA ILE A 740 55.84 33.10 46.79
C ILE A 740 55.83 34.61 46.55
N ILE A 741 55.07 35.08 45.56
CA ILE A 741 54.91 36.49 45.19
C ILE A 741 53.52 36.92 45.64
N ILE A 742 53.40 38.01 46.41
CA ILE A 742 52.14 38.38 47.08
C ILE A 742 51.74 39.83 46.79
N ASP A 743 50.43 40.11 46.71
CA ASP A 743 49.85 41.46 46.80
C ASP A 743 49.08 41.57 48.12
N ARG A 744 47.93 40.90 48.25
CA ARG A 744 47.11 40.94 49.47
C ARG A 744 46.73 39.57 49.98
N ILE A 745 47.22 39.21 51.17
CA ILE A 745 46.85 37.98 51.88
C ILE A 745 46.31 38.31 53.26
N GLN A 746 45.09 37.83 53.56
CA GLN A 746 44.46 38.00 54.86
C GLN A 746 43.91 36.67 55.40
N ALA A 747 44.46 36.19 56.52
CA ALA A 747 43.93 35.06 57.28
C ALA A 747 43.28 35.55 58.60
N GLU A 748 42.12 35.03 58.99
CA GLU A 748 41.56 35.34 60.32
C GLU A 748 42.24 34.53 61.44
N ASN A 749 42.83 33.37 61.12
CA ASN A 749 43.63 32.57 62.05
C ASN A 749 45.12 32.55 61.62
N ASP A 750 45.71 31.40 61.33
CA ASP A 750 47.14 31.28 61.06
C ASP A 750 47.46 31.48 59.57
N LEU A 751 48.63 32.08 59.29
CA LEU A 751 49.16 32.24 57.94
C LEU A 751 50.55 31.60 57.86
N THR A 752 50.73 30.65 56.95
CA THR A 752 52.00 30.00 56.66
C THR A 752 52.39 30.21 55.20
N LEU A 753 53.54 30.85 54.98
CA LEU A 753 54.16 30.99 53.67
C LEU A 753 55.51 30.25 53.71
N ASP A 754 55.64 29.16 52.95
CA ASP A 754 56.86 28.33 52.89
C ASP A 754 57.44 28.26 51.47
N ALA A 755 58.44 29.09 51.21
CA ALA A 755 59.24 29.11 49.99
C ALA A 755 60.55 28.32 50.21
N GLN A 756 60.47 26.99 50.15
CA GLN A 756 61.49 26.06 50.64
C GLN A 756 62.86 26.22 49.98
N GLN A 757 62.94 26.72 48.75
CA GLN A 757 64.21 26.94 48.03
C GLN A 757 64.38 28.35 47.47
N SER A 758 63.46 29.27 47.78
CA SER A 758 63.46 30.63 47.22
C SER A 758 62.93 31.67 48.21
N SER A 759 62.45 32.81 47.70
CA SER A 759 62.09 34.00 48.47
C SER A 759 60.58 34.22 48.52
N ILE A 760 60.14 34.93 49.56
CA ILE A 760 58.80 35.51 49.65
C ILE A 760 58.93 36.98 49.22
N LEU A 761 58.21 37.37 48.19
CA LEU A 761 58.36 38.66 47.49
C LEU A 761 57.03 39.41 47.48
N ASP A 762 57.08 40.72 47.66
CA ASP A 762 55.95 41.61 47.41
C ASP A 762 55.88 41.95 45.91
N ILE A 763 54.68 41.94 45.32
CA ILE A 763 54.50 42.15 43.87
C ILE A 763 54.69 43.62 43.49
N ASP A 764 54.23 44.52 44.36
CA ASP A 764 54.25 45.96 44.17
C ASP A 764 54.85 46.54 45.44
N ASP A 765 56.03 47.21 45.35
CA ASP A 765 56.66 47.91 46.49
C ASP A 765 55.82 49.14 46.88
N ASP A 766 54.64 48.86 47.42
CA ASP A 766 53.62 49.82 47.77
C ASP A 766 53.50 49.93 49.30
N SER A 767 52.55 50.74 49.77
CA SER A 767 52.36 50.99 51.20
C SER A 767 51.17 50.23 51.79
N ILE A 768 50.59 49.29 51.05
CA ILE A 768 49.46 48.47 51.47
C ILE A 768 50.02 47.31 52.29
N ASP A 769 49.36 46.97 53.41
CA ASP A 769 49.74 45.80 54.19
C ASP A 769 49.46 44.54 53.35
N GLY A 770 50.50 44.00 52.71
CA GLY A 770 50.35 42.83 51.82
C GLY A 770 50.09 41.52 52.56
N ILE A 771 50.35 41.49 53.88
CA ILE A 771 50.09 40.34 54.75
C ILE A 771 49.36 40.76 56.03
N ALA A 772 48.26 40.09 56.35
CA ALA A 772 47.56 40.17 57.63
C ALA A 772 47.14 38.78 58.14
N ALA A 773 47.33 38.52 59.43
CA ALA A 773 46.78 37.34 60.10
C ALA A 773 46.24 37.69 61.49
N GLY A 774 45.14 37.05 61.92
CA GLY A 774 44.65 37.18 63.31
C GLY A 774 45.43 36.33 64.32
N GLY A 775 46.04 35.24 63.85
CA GLY A 775 46.86 34.29 64.59
C GLY A 775 48.36 34.44 64.32
N LEU A 776 49.05 33.30 64.16
CA LEU A 776 50.48 33.22 63.92
C LEU A 776 50.80 33.43 62.42
N ILE A 777 51.71 34.35 62.12
CA ILE A 777 52.34 34.46 60.80
C ILE A 777 53.66 33.69 60.82
N THR A 778 53.75 32.67 59.96
CA THR A 778 54.95 31.86 59.73
C THR A 778 55.47 32.12 58.33
N LEU A 779 56.67 32.67 58.22
CA LEU A 779 57.37 32.90 56.96
C LEU A 779 58.63 32.03 56.94
N ILE A 780 58.72 31.13 55.96
CA ILE A 780 59.87 30.25 55.75
C ILE A 780 60.40 30.53 54.35
N SER A 781 61.68 30.86 54.26
CA SER A 781 62.37 31.14 53.01
C SER A 781 63.82 30.68 53.11
N ALA A 782 64.34 30.09 52.03
CA ALA A 782 65.72 29.60 51.97
C ALA A 782 66.73 30.63 51.42
N ARG A 783 66.24 31.75 50.87
CA ARG A 783 67.08 32.85 50.37
C ARG A 783 66.53 34.18 50.85
N ASP A 784 67.38 34.90 51.60
CA ASP A 784 67.17 36.30 52.00
C ASP A 784 66.78 37.19 50.81
#